data_AF-A0A842WRM9-F1
#
_entry.id   AF-A0A842WRM9-F1
#
_cell.length_a   1.000
_cell.length_b   1.000
_cell.length_c   1.000
_cell.angle_alpha   90.00
_cell.angle_beta   90.00
_cell.angle_gamma   90.00
#
_symmetry.space_group_name_H-M   'P 1'
#
loop_
_entity.id
_entity.type
_entity.pdbx_description
1 polymer ?
#
loop_
_entity_poly.entity_id
_entity_poly.type
_entity_poly.pdbx_seq_one_letter_code
_entity_poly.pdbx_strand_id
1 'polypeptide(L)'
;MIESFQTSKNISILYLVSLALSIATNFVIMVFMRLVGSSMYPFFITMYIWTAAYMLLLSVLLRGIRLDYLSSIPEKYILALIIILTISSRTIFLGLTEYISLDSLWYLDFGNFMAHGNLPYSDFYFPYPPVFGYFIYFIYHLLPSVDSFRLLATFFDLLVVLALWKLAKQRTDSQWANFVGLAYAMLPMSIIESGWNGHFEPLVSFFVIISVYFLFLHRAVASGIFLGLATATKFFPGLLLPVFIFYFKTWRKRVEYVFSSVLTAVITILPFVLPALLTPSSGDTATNSSDTPSMIRLLLYSIFDPTSHPLVITLILLAGIGILFVIIIIQLLSGKGKENVLPYNIISGVLGIVLIAMGFIAAWYPLAPESRLVYWRYPADVGMVRGITACAAGLVIISIAFQRWRHGTLKIVSKETLMILTASVVLLMISIAREVFYGWYLLWALPLLFLLVDKRLMLMALLGLLLVYPSYTHDNFNSLGYEEEQIWNDDFTSIQGWNKYVNTSNSGIPTGVISAEAYVNESKGQFYADTTSVSEEFPLGNVSIVFRKDYDFRVEQETEFVIRAKCNWDPAFGRLADISLNFIGHDSENNEINGSIIPRTSIFTNLTNLLWRFSFSSLIDCNTSCTIDRLILTIYPVRIGEYLFSIDYIYTTHAGPLNPRYIFIGTTLITISFIAYVFLNIELARVVRIKKSP
;
A
#
# COMPACT_ATOMS: atom_id res chain seq x y z
N MET A 1 -36.54 25.60 -36.05
CA MET A 1 -36.50 25.90 -34.60
C MET A 1 -37.09 24.76 -33.75
N ILE A 2 -38.24 24.18 -34.13
CA ILE A 2 -38.82 23.00 -33.45
C ILE A 2 -37.96 21.73 -33.68
N GLU A 3 -37.46 21.50 -34.90
CA GLU A 3 -36.56 20.37 -35.19
C GLU A 3 -35.27 20.45 -34.38
N SER A 4 -34.59 21.61 -34.33
CA SER A 4 -33.37 21.80 -33.54
C SER A 4 -33.59 21.58 -32.03
N PHE A 5 -34.78 21.88 -31.53
CA PHE A 5 -35.15 21.65 -30.13
C PHE A 5 -35.36 20.16 -29.85
N GLN A 6 -36.03 19.44 -30.75
CA GLN A 6 -36.19 17.98 -30.65
C GLN A 6 -34.85 17.24 -30.78
N THR A 7 -33.95 17.67 -31.68
CA THR A 7 -32.62 17.06 -31.79
C THR A 7 -31.79 17.28 -30.51
N SER A 8 -31.81 18.48 -29.94
CA SER A 8 -31.12 18.78 -28.68
C SER A 8 -31.63 17.93 -27.51
N LYS A 9 -32.96 17.78 -27.38
CA LYS A 9 -33.58 16.95 -26.34
C LYS A 9 -33.20 15.47 -26.50
N ASN A 10 -33.25 14.91 -27.71
CA ASN A 10 -32.92 13.50 -27.93
C ASN A 10 -31.44 13.19 -27.66
N ILE A 11 -30.52 14.07 -28.04
CA ILE A 11 -29.09 13.88 -27.76
C ILE A 11 -28.80 13.98 -26.24
N SER A 12 -29.53 14.84 -25.51
CA SER A 12 -29.41 14.91 -24.05
C SER A 12 -29.85 13.62 -23.34
N ILE A 13 -30.92 12.97 -23.81
CA ILE A 13 -31.40 11.69 -23.28
C ILE A 13 -30.37 10.59 -23.53
N LEU A 14 -29.84 10.50 -24.76
CA LEU A 14 -28.82 9.51 -25.10
C LEU A 14 -27.56 9.66 -24.25
N TYR A 15 -27.14 10.89 -23.96
CA TYR A 15 -26.02 11.16 -23.05
C TYR A 15 -26.31 10.69 -21.63
N LEU A 16 -27.47 11.04 -21.06
CA LEU A 16 -27.84 10.62 -19.71
C LEU A 16 -27.94 9.10 -19.58
N VAL A 17 -28.50 8.42 -20.59
CA VAL A 17 -28.53 6.96 -20.66
C VAL A 17 -27.11 6.39 -20.72
N SER A 18 -26.22 6.96 -21.55
CA SER A 18 -24.83 6.51 -21.63
C SER A 18 -24.08 6.70 -20.31
N LEU A 19 -24.30 7.82 -19.61
CA LEU A 19 -23.72 8.09 -18.30
C LEU A 19 -24.23 7.08 -17.27
N ALA A 20 -25.55 6.89 -17.18
CA ALA A 20 -26.17 5.93 -16.27
C ALA A 20 -25.68 4.50 -16.52
N LEU A 21 -25.62 4.06 -17.78
CA LEU A 21 -25.09 2.75 -18.15
C LEU A 21 -23.62 2.61 -17.76
N SER A 22 -22.78 3.61 -18.02
CA SER A 22 -21.36 3.55 -17.66
C SER A 22 -21.14 3.48 -16.13
N ILE A 23 -21.96 4.18 -15.35
CA ILE A 23 -21.96 4.10 -13.88
C ILE A 23 -22.39 2.69 -13.46
N ALA A 24 -23.53 2.20 -13.98
CA ALA A 24 -24.05 0.87 -13.66
C ALA A 24 -23.05 -0.25 -13.99
N THR A 25 -22.37 -0.17 -15.14
CA THR A 25 -21.32 -1.14 -15.51
C THR A 25 -20.19 -1.16 -14.48
N ASN A 26 -19.72 0.00 -13.99
CA ASN A 26 -18.70 0.04 -12.95
C ASN A 26 -19.21 -0.60 -11.65
N PHE A 27 -20.46 -0.36 -11.24
CA PHE A 27 -21.05 -1.01 -10.05
C PHE A 27 -21.19 -2.53 -10.22
N VAL A 28 -21.61 -3.02 -11.39
CA VAL A 28 -21.68 -4.46 -11.67
C VAL A 28 -20.28 -5.09 -11.53
N ILE A 29 -19.25 -4.41 -12.02
CA ILE A 29 -17.86 -4.88 -11.86
C ILE A 29 -17.43 -4.84 -10.39
N MET A 30 -17.83 -3.83 -9.60
CA MET A 30 -17.58 -3.80 -8.15
C MET A 30 -18.27 -4.95 -7.40
N VAL A 31 -19.54 -5.26 -7.73
CA VAL A 31 -20.25 -6.42 -7.17
C VAL A 31 -19.51 -7.71 -7.53
N PHE A 32 -19.13 -7.88 -8.79
CA PHE A 32 -18.38 -9.05 -9.24
C PHE A 32 -17.05 -9.15 -8.51
N MET A 33 -16.32 -8.04 -8.40
CA MET A 33 -15.06 -7.93 -7.67
C MET A 33 -15.22 -8.34 -6.19
N ARG A 34 -16.30 -7.91 -5.52
CA ARG A 34 -16.63 -8.38 -4.16
C ARG A 34 -16.81 -9.89 -4.07
N LEU A 35 -17.40 -10.52 -5.09
CA LEU A 35 -17.71 -11.95 -5.08
C LEU A 35 -16.51 -12.84 -5.41
N VAL A 36 -15.64 -12.41 -6.33
CA VAL A 36 -14.55 -13.26 -6.84
C VAL A 36 -13.14 -12.74 -6.57
N GLY A 37 -13.00 -11.49 -6.15
CA GLY A 37 -11.70 -10.87 -6.00
C GLY A 37 -10.93 -11.29 -4.73
N SER A 38 -11.45 -12.26 -3.96
CA SER A 38 -10.67 -13.04 -3.00
C SER A 38 -9.76 -14.08 -3.66
N SER A 39 -9.87 -14.26 -4.98
CA SER A 39 -8.91 -15.00 -5.81
C SER A 39 -8.11 -14.03 -6.69
N MET A 40 -6.77 -14.13 -6.73
CA MET A 40 -5.95 -13.09 -7.36
C MET A 40 -6.08 -12.97 -8.87
N TYR A 41 -6.19 -14.08 -9.61
CA TYR A 41 -6.39 -13.98 -11.06
C TYR A 41 -7.74 -13.35 -11.41
N PRO A 42 -8.87 -13.84 -10.85
CA PRO A 42 -10.15 -13.13 -10.96
C PRO A 42 -10.07 -11.67 -10.54
N PHE A 43 -9.34 -11.33 -9.46
CA PHE A 43 -9.10 -9.95 -9.05
C PHE A 43 -8.40 -9.14 -10.14
N PHE A 44 -7.25 -9.57 -10.67
CA PHE A 44 -6.52 -8.81 -11.69
C PHE A 44 -7.31 -8.71 -13.00
N ILE A 45 -7.92 -9.80 -13.45
CA ILE A 45 -8.78 -9.80 -14.65
C ILE A 45 -9.90 -8.78 -14.48
N THR A 46 -10.61 -8.84 -13.35
CA THR A 46 -11.69 -7.91 -13.03
C THR A 46 -11.18 -6.49 -12.92
N MET A 47 -10.01 -6.26 -12.34
CA MET A 47 -9.40 -4.93 -12.20
C MET A 47 -9.04 -4.31 -13.55
N TYR A 48 -8.53 -5.11 -14.50
CA TYR A 48 -8.24 -4.63 -15.86
C TYR A 48 -9.53 -4.34 -16.64
N ILE A 49 -10.56 -5.20 -16.52
CA ILE A 49 -11.90 -4.93 -17.07
C ILE A 49 -12.48 -3.65 -16.46
N TRP A 50 -12.33 -3.47 -15.15
CA TRP A 50 -12.78 -2.27 -14.45
C TRP A 50 -12.05 -1.03 -14.93
N THR A 51 -10.73 -1.11 -15.12
CA THR A 51 -9.93 -0.01 -15.67
C THR A 51 -10.44 0.40 -17.04
N ALA A 52 -10.75 -0.55 -17.92
CA ALA A 52 -11.34 -0.26 -19.23
C ALA A 52 -12.74 0.37 -19.12
N ALA A 53 -13.62 -0.17 -18.27
CA ALA A 53 -14.95 0.39 -18.01
C ALA A 53 -14.89 1.81 -17.42
N TYR A 54 -13.90 2.08 -16.57
CA TYR A 54 -13.63 3.39 -16.01
C TYR A 54 -13.14 4.37 -17.10
N MET A 55 -12.25 3.95 -18.01
CA MET A 55 -11.85 4.79 -19.16
C MET A 55 -13.02 5.11 -20.10
N LEU A 56 -13.97 4.19 -20.27
CA LEU A 56 -15.22 4.45 -20.99
C LEU A 56 -16.09 5.48 -20.26
N LEU A 57 -16.23 5.39 -18.93
CA LEU A 57 -16.90 6.41 -18.12
C LEU A 57 -16.24 7.79 -18.30
N LEU A 58 -14.91 7.88 -18.23
CA LEU A 58 -14.20 9.13 -18.48
C LEU A 58 -14.48 9.69 -19.87
N SER A 59 -14.54 8.83 -20.89
CA SER A 59 -14.88 9.22 -22.27
C SER A 59 -16.29 9.80 -22.36
N VAL A 60 -17.26 9.20 -21.67
CA VAL A 60 -18.64 9.72 -21.58
C VAL A 60 -18.65 11.07 -20.86
N LEU A 61 -17.95 11.22 -19.73
CA LEU A 61 -17.86 12.50 -19.01
C LEU A 61 -17.23 13.60 -19.88
N LEU A 62 -16.16 13.30 -20.62
CA LEU A 62 -15.56 14.24 -21.58
C LEU A 62 -16.54 14.63 -22.70
N ARG A 63 -17.34 13.69 -23.21
CA ARG A 63 -18.42 13.99 -24.16
C ARG A 63 -19.47 14.92 -23.55
N GLY A 64 -19.78 14.76 -22.26
CA GLY A 64 -20.65 15.65 -21.51
C GLY A 64 -20.12 17.09 -21.44
N ILE A 65 -18.81 17.26 -21.25
CA ILE A 65 -18.16 18.58 -21.36
C ILE A 65 -18.28 19.11 -22.79
N ARG A 66 -17.97 18.27 -23.79
CA ARG A 66 -17.98 18.64 -25.21
C ARG A 66 -19.32 19.21 -25.67
N LEU A 67 -20.41 18.62 -25.18
CA LEU A 67 -21.79 18.94 -25.57
C LEU A 67 -22.49 19.84 -24.54
N ASP A 68 -21.76 20.39 -23.57
CA ASP A 68 -22.27 21.30 -22.54
C ASP A 68 -23.39 20.70 -21.65
N TYR A 69 -23.45 19.37 -21.54
CA TYR A 69 -24.46 18.69 -20.73
C TYR A 69 -24.15 18.69 -19.23
N LEU A 70 -22.86 18.71 -18.85
CA LEU A 70 -22.49 18.74 -17.44
C LEU A 70 -22.68 20.11 -16.77
N SER A 71 -22.81 21.19 -17.56
CA SER A 71 -23.12 22.53 -17.04
C SER A 71 -24.61 22.73 -16.84
N SER A 72 -25.45 22.06 -17.65
CA SER A 72 -26.90 22.20 -17.60
C SER A 72 -27.52 21.52 -16.38
N ILE A 73 -26.80 20.56 -15.78
CA ILE A 73 -27.19 19.93 -14.52
C ILE A 73 -26.85 20.88 -13.36
N PRO A 74 -27.84 21.28 -12.53
CA PRO A 74 -27.58 22.11 -11.37
C PRO A 74 -26.53 21.50 -10.45
N GLU A 75 -25.61 22.35 -10.00
CA GLU A 75 -24.44 21.99 -9.20
C GLU A 75 -24.77 21.12 -7.98
N LYS A 76 -25.85 21.44 -7.27
CA LYS A 76 -26.31 20.67 -6.11
C LYS A 76 -26.60 19.19 -6.44
N TYR A 77 -27.08 18.89 -7.64
CA TYR A 77 -27.35 17.51 -8.06
C TYR A 77 -26.07 16.78 -8.45
N ILE A 78 -25.10 17.48 -9.06
CA ILE A 78 -23.78 16.89 -9.32
C ILE A 78 -23.07 16.57 -8.01
N LEU A 79 -23.09 17.48 -7.04
CA LEU A 79 -22.52 17.24 -5.71
C LEU A 79 -23.21 16.08 -5.00
N ALA A 80 -24.55 16.02 -5.03
CA ALA A 80 -25.29 14.89 -4.49
C ALA A 80 -24.88 13.57 -5.18
N LEU A 81 -24.74 13.58 -6.51
CA LEU A 81 -24.28 12.41 -7.26
C LEU A 81 -22.85 12.00 -6.87
N ILE A 82 -21.91 12.95 -6.74
CA ILE A 82 -20.55 12.68 -6.27
C ILE A 82 -20.58 12.02 -4.88
N ILE A 83 -21.36 12.58 -3.94
CA ILE A 83 -21.48 12.04 -2.57
C ILE A 83 -22.05 10.63 -2.61
N ILE A 84 -23.15 10.40 -3.34
CA ILE A 84 -23.79 9.10 -3.45
C ILE A 84 -22.83 8.07 -4.06
N LEU A 85 -22.20 8.41 -5.18
CA LEU A 85 -21.25 7.51 -5.86
C LEU A 85 -20.07 7.18 -4.96
N THR A 86 -19.50 8.17 -4.27
CA THR A 86 -18.39 7.93 -3.35
C THR A 86 -18.80 7.00 -2.22
N ILE A 87 -19.89 7.29 -1.50
CA ILE A 87 -20.32 6.44 -0.38
C ILE A 87 -20.67 5.03 -0.87
N SER A 88 -21.59 4.91 -1.83
CA SER A 88 -22.12 3.61 -2.27
C SER A 88 -21.07 2.68 -2.87
N SER A 89 -20.10 3.22 -3.64
CA SER A 89 -19.04 2.41 -4.25
C SER A 89 -18.02 1.87 -3.24
N ARG A 90 -17.79 2.54 -2.10
CA ARG A 90 -16.92 1.99 -1.04
C ARG A 90 -17.68 1.07 -0.09
N THR A 91 -18.89 1.47 0.33
CA THR A 91 -19.66 0.68 1.31
C THR A 91 -20.12 -0.67 0.78
N ILE A 92 -20.07 -0.89 -0.54
CA ILE A 92 -20.29 -2.20 -1.14
C ILE A 92 -19.30 -3.25 -0.64
N PHE A 93 -18.17 -2.92 0.00
CA PHE A 93 -17.22 -3.89 0.52
C PHE A 93 -17.38 -4.16 2.03
N LEU A 94 -18.33 -3.51 2.72
CA LEU A 94 -18.59 -3.76 4.14
C LEU A 94 -19.03 -5.21 4.39
N GLY A 95 -18.60 -5.76 5.53
CA GLY A 95 -18.84 -7.13 5.95
C GLY A 95 -18.00 -8.17 5.21
N LEU A 96 -17.02 -7.74 4.40
CA LEU A 96 -16.05 -8.66 3.80
C LEU A 96 -14.91 -8.94 4.76
N THR A 97 -14.50 -10.19 4.81
CA THR A 97 -13.23 -10.62 5.39
C THR A 97 -12.07 -10.05 4.58
N GLU A 98 -10.95 -9.80 5.27
CA GLU A 98 -9.76 -9.23 4.65
C GLU A 98 -9.00 -10.29 3.85
N TYR A 99 -9.06 -10.17 2.53
CA TYR A 99 -8.41 -11.11 1.60
C TYR A 99 -7.26 -10.49 0.80
N ILE A 100 -7.20 -9.15 0.70
CA ILE A 100 -6.26 -8.44 -0.18
C ILE A 100 -5.16 -7.74 0.61
N SER A 101 -5.44 -7.30 1.84
CA SER A 101 -4.50 -6.64 2.74
C SER A 101 -4.83 -7.01 4.19
N LEU A 102 -3.81 -7.19 5.03
CA LEU A 102 -3.98 -7.46 6.46
C LEU A 102 -3.92 -6.17 7.31
N ASP A 103 -3.66 -5.02 6.69
CA ASP A 103 -3.40 -3.77 7.40
C ASP A 103 -4.55 -3.35 8.31
N SER A 104 -5.82 -3.54 7.91
CA SER A 104 -6.98 -3.17 8.74
C SER A 104 -7.13 -4.06 9.98
N LEU A 105 -6.64 -5.30 9.93
CA LEU A 105 -6.53 -6.17 11.11
C LEU A 105 -5.44 -5.65 12.04
N TRP A 106 -4.28 -5.23 11.49
CA TRP A 106 -3.24 -4.60 12.29
C TRP A 106 -3.70 -3.30 12.94
N TYR A 107 -4.56 -2.51 12.28
CA TYR A 107 -5.14 -1.32 12.91
C TYR A 107 -5.99 -1.67 14.11
N LEU A 108 -6.79 -2.74 14.02
CA LEU A 108 -7.58 -3.23 15.14
C LEU A 108 -6.68 -3.69 16.30
N ASP A 109 -5.61 -4.41 15.99
CA ASP A 109 -4.59 -4.85 16.95
C ASP A 109 -3.95 -3.67 17.67
N PHE A 110 -3.48 -2.67 16.93
CA PHE A 110 -2.88 -1.46 17.49
C PHE A 110 -3.87 -0.69 18.38
N GLY A 111 -5.14 -0.59 17.97
CA GLY A 111 -6.20 0.03 18.76
C GLY A 111 -6.41 -0.69 20.08
N ASN A 112 -6.45 -2.02 20.03
CA ASN A 112 -6.57 -2.86 21.22
C ASN A 112 -5.37 -2.68 22.16
N PHE A 113 -4.14 -2.68 21.64
CA PHE A 113 -2.95 -2.48 22.47
C PHE A 113 -2.99 -1.16 23.23
N MET A 114 -3.34 -0.07 22.54
CA MET A 114 -3.46 1.25 23.16
C MET A 114 -4.62 1.33 24.15
N ALA A 115 -5.74 0.64 23.90
CA ALA A 115 -6.87 0.56 24.84
C ALA A 115 -6.51 -0.13 26.16
N HIS A 116 -5.54 -1.05 26.13
CA HIS A 116 -5.01 -1.76 27.31
C HIS A 116 -3.79 -1.06 27.94
N GLY A 117 -3.54 0.20 27.59
CA GLY A 117 -2.48 1.01 28.20
C GLY A 117 -1.08 0.78 27.63
N ASN A 118 -0.91 -0.05 26.59
CA ASN A 118 0.39 -0.20 25.93
C ASN A 118 0.70 1.05 25.09
N LEU A 119 1.90 1.58 25.24
CA LEU A 119 2.39 2.76 24.53
C LEU A 119 2.96 2.38 23.17
N PRO A 120 2.47 2.97 22.05
CA PRO A 120 3.11 2.83 20.75
C PRO A 120 4.60 3.22 20.80
N TYR A 121 5.42 2.56 19.98
CA TYR A 121 6.88 2.76 19.87
C TYR A 121 7.72 2.33 21.08
N SER A 122 7.10 2.12 22.26
CA SER A 122 7.75 1.62 23.47
C SER A 122 7.41 0.14 23.67
N ASP A 123 6.11 -0.16 23.79
CA ASP A 123 5.66 -1.45 24.29
C ASP A 123 5.35 -2.43 23.16
N PHE A 124 5.13 -1.91 21.95
CA PHE A 124 4.92 -2.70 20.74
C PHE A 124 5.40 -1.95 19.49
N TYR A 125 5.66 -2.72 18.43
CA TYR A 125 6.02 -2.17 17.13
C TYR A 125 4.84 -1.42 16.51
N PHE A 126 5.02 -0.12 16.27
CA PHE A 126 4.05 0.72 15.58
C PHE A 126 4.71 1.40 14.37
N PRO A 127 4.39 0.98 13.14
CA PRO A 127 5.10 1.41 11.93
C PRO A 127 4.69 2.79 11.41
N TYR A 128 3.71 3.44 12.05
CA TYR A 128 3.08 4.64 11.53
C TYR A 128 3.41 5.87 12.37
N PRO A 129 3.35 7.08 11.79
CA PRO A 129 3.41 8.31 12.55
C PRO A 129 2.25 8.52 13.56
N PRO A 130 2.47 9.38 14.57
CA PRO A 130 1.56 9.59 15.71
C PRO A 130 0.11 9.94 15.40
N VAL A 131 -0.17 10.75 14.38
CA VAL A 131 -1.56 11.17 14.07
C VAL A 131 -2.42 9.96 13.74
N PHE A 132 -1.88 8.99 13.02
CA PHE A 132 -2.63 7.78 12.71
C PHE A 132 -2.90 6.94 13.96
N GLY A 133 -1.97 6.89 14.92
CA GLY A 133 -2.20 6.27 16.23
C GLY A 133 -3.40 6.85 16.98
N TYR A 134 -3.56 8.18 16.99
CA TYR A 134 -4.75 8.80 17.59
C TYR A 134 -6.04 8.41 16.89
N PHE A 135 -6.03 8.32 15.55
CA PHE A 135 -7.21 7.88 14.80
C PHE A 135 -7.56 6.43 15.10
N ILE A 136 -6.57 5.54 15.12
CA ILE A 136 -6.78 4.13 15.50
C ILE A 136 -7.39 4.05 16.90
N TYR A 137 -6.79 4.74 17.87
CA TYR A 137 -7.28 4.73 19.26
C TYR A 137 -8.74 5.21 19.34
N PHE A 138 -9.06 6.31 18.65
CA PHE A 138 -10.42 6.86 18.61
C PHE A 138 -11.43 5.89 17.99
N ILE A 139 -11.10 5.32 16.82
CA ILE A 139 -12.00 4.37 16.13
C ILE A 139 -12.21 3.12 16.96
N TYR A 140 -11.15 2.60 17.57
CA TYR A 140 -11.23 1.41 18.42
C TYR A 140 -12.21 1.60 19.58
N HIS A 141 -12.21 2.78 20.24
CA HIS A 141 -13.13 3.07 21.34
C HIS A 141 -14.58 3.32 20.89
N LEU A 142 -14.79 3.71 19.64
CA LEU A 142 -16.13 3.91 19.09
C LEU A 142 -16.76 2.59 18.63
N LEU A 143 -16.04 1.86 17.78
CA LEU A 143 -16.50 0.62 17.18
C LEU A 143 -15.28 -0.20 16.73
N PRO A 144 -14.78 -1.16 17.54
CA PRO A 144 -13.57 -1.92 17.23
C PRO A 144 -13.86 -2.98 16.17
N SER A 145 -13.90 -2.57 14.91
CA SER A 145 -14.08 -3.48 13.77
C SER A 145 -13.33 -3.00 12.52
N VAL A 146 -12.98 -3.95 11.66
CA VAL A 146 -12.41 -3.69 10.32
C VAL A 146 -13.31 -2.74 9.52
N ASP A 147 -14.63 -2.98 9.55
CA ASP A 147 -15.59 -2.14 8.85
C ASP A 147 -15.59 -0.69 9.34
N SER A 148 -15.22 -0.43 10.59
CA SER A 148 -15.09 0.93 11.11
C SER A 148 -13.92 1.68 10.48
N PHE A 149 -12.82 0.98 10.18
CA PHE A 149 -11.71 1.56 9.41
C PHE A 149 -12.12 1.83 7.94
N ARG A 150 -12.88 0.93 7.31
CA ARG A 150 -13.45 1.15 5.96
C ARG A 150 -14.38 2.36 5.91
N LEU A 151 -15.24 2.52 6.93
CA LEU A 151 -16.12 3.68 7.04
C LEU A 151 -15.32 4.98 7.24
N LEU A 152 -14.29 4.96 8.07
CA LEU A 152 -13.40 6.10 8.26
C LEU A 152 -12.66 6.48 6.96
N ALA A 153 -12.08 5.49 6.29
CA ALA A 153 -11.39 5.69 5.02
C ALA A 153 -12.35 6.24 3.95
N THR A 154 -13.58 5.71 3.88
CA THR A 154 -14.65 6.21 3.01
C THR A 154 -15.01 7.67 3.32
N PHE A 155 -15.11 8.01 4.61
CA PHE A 155 -15.39 9.38 5.04
C PHE A 155 -14.29 10.35 4.60
N PHE A 156 -13.02 10.02 4.80
CA PHE A 156 -11.93 10.87 4.35
C PHE A 156 -11.83 10.93 2.82
N ASP A 157 -12.12 9.85 2.11
CA ASP A 157 -12.14 9.84 0.64
C ASP A 157 -13.28 10.73 0.08
N LEU A 158 -14.41 10.80 0.80
CA LEU A 158 -15.46 11.78 0.53
C LEU A 158 -14.96 13.23 0.73
N LEU A 159 -14.22 13.49 1.80
CA LEU A 159 -13.64 14.81 2.00
C LEU A 159 -12.59 15.17 0.93
N VAL A 160 -11.79 14.19 0.48
CA VAL A 160 -10.85 14.36 -0.64
C VAL A 160 -11.59 14.76 -1.90
N VAL A 161 -12.63 14.02 -2.31
CA VAL A 161 -13.33 14.32 -3.57
C VAL A 161 -14.03 15.68 -3.55
N LEU A 162 -14.60 16.07 -2.41
CA LEU A 162 -15.24 17.38 -2.25
C LEU A 162 -14.21 18.52 -2.27
N ALA A 163 -13.07 18.34 -1.62
CA ALA A 163 -11.97 19.31 -1.65
C ALA A 163 -11.36 19.43 -3.05
N LEU A 164 -11.17 18.31 -3.76
CA LEU A 164 -10.72 18.28 -5.15
C LEU A 164 -11.68 18.98 -6.10
N TRP A 165 -12.97 18.67 -6.02
CA TRP A 165 -13.99 19.32 -6.84
C TRP A 165 -13.99 20.84 -6.60
N LYS A 166 -13.90 21.29 -5.35
CA LYS A 166 -13.83 22.71 -5.00
C LYS A 166 -12.58 23.38 -5.55
N LEU A 167 -11.42 22.73 -5.43
CA LEU A 167 -10.15 23.22 -5.97
C LEU A 167 -10.16 23.29 -7.50
N ALA A 168 -10.66 22.25 -8.16
CA ALA A 168 -10.81 22.22 -9.61
C ALA A 168 -11.72 23.37 -10.08
N LYS A 169 -12.82 23.62 -9.38
CA LYS A 169 -13.75 24.73 -9.67
C LYS A 169 -13.07 26.11 -9.56
N GLN A 170 -12.25 26.32 -8.53
CA GLN A 170 -11.53 27.58 -8.36
C GLN A 170 -10.47 27.84 -9.43
N ARG A 171 -9.96 26.77 -10.05
CA ARG A 171 -8.83 26.84 -11.00
C ARG A 171 -9.23 26.73 -12.45
N THR A 172 -10.38 26.15 -12.73
CA THR A 172 -10.86 25.82 -14.07
C THR A 172 -12.31 26.26 -14.19
N ASP A 173 -13.10 25.57 -15.01
CA ASP A 173 -14.53 25.82 -15.16
C ASP A 173 -15.36 24.79 -14.37
N SER A 174 -16.62 25.11 -14.08
CA SER A 174 -17.52 24.22 -13.33
C SER A 174 -17.71 22.85 -14.01
N GLN A 175 -17.66 22.79 -15.35
CA GLN A 175 -17.77 21.51 -16.07
C GLN A 175 -16.59 20.60 -15.77
N TRP A 176 -15.39 21.16 -15.76
CA TRP A 176 -14.18 20.41 -15.42
C TRP A 176 -14.13 20.02 -13.95
N ALA A 177 -14.61 20.88 -13.05
CA ALA A 177 -14.79 20.49 -11.65
C ALA A 177 -15.72 19.30 -11.51
N ASN A 178 -16.88 19.32 -12.18
CA ASN A 178 -17.83 18.21 -12.21
C ASN A 178 -17.19 16.93 -12.76
N PHE A 179 -16.40 17.03 -13.84
CA PHE A 179 -15.61 15.92 -14.36
C PHE A 179 -14.64 15.36 -13.32
N VAL A 180 -13.84 16.20 -12.66
CA VAL A 180 -12.86 15.77 -11.65
C VAL A 180 -13.55 15.06 -10.49
N GLY A 181 -14.65 15.62 -9.97
CA GLY A 181 -15.40 15.03 -8.87
C GLY A 181 -15.99 13.67 -9.23
N LEU A 182 -16.65 13.56 -10.38
CA LEU A 182 -17.26 12.29 -10.83
C LEU A 182 -16.20 11.24 -11.20
N ALA A 183 -15.09 11.65 -11.82
CA ALA A 183 -13.98 10.78 -12.16
C ALA A 183 -13.33 10.20 -10.90
N TYR A 184 -12.97 11.04 -9.93
CA TYR A 184 -12.36 10.58 -8.68
C TYR A 184 -13.32 9.72 -7.84
N ALA A 185 -14.61 10.09 -7.79
CA ALA A 185 -15.63 9.29 -7.09
C ALA A 185 -15.72 7.85 -7.62
N MET A 186 -15.40 7.62 -8.89
CA MET A 186 -15.44 6.29 -9.53
C MET A 186 -14.05 5.70 -9.80
N LEU A 187 -12.97 6.28 -9.24
CA LEU A 187 -11.61 5.82 -9.47
C LEU A 187 -11.39 4.44 -8.82
N PRO A 188 -11.12 3.37 -9.61
CA PRO A 188 -11.06 1.99 -9.08
C PRO A 188 -10.06 1.83 -7.93
N MET A 189 -8.87 2.40 -8.08
CA MET A 189 -7.82 2.34 -7.04
C MET A 189 -8.27 2.98 -5.72
N SER A 190 -8.92 4.13 -5.77
CA SER A 190 -9.44 4.80 -4.56
C SER A 190 -10.48 3.94 -3.87
N ILE A 191 -11.35 3.29 -4.66
CA ILE A 191 -12.43 2.44 -4.15
C ILE A 191 -11.86 1.18 -3.49
N ILE A 192 -10.91 0.49 -4.12
CA ILE A 192 -10.31 -0.73 -3.56
C ILE A 192 -9.61 -0.40 -2.24
N GLU A 193 -8.78 0.64 -2.22
CA GLU A 193 -7.98 0.96 -1.04
C GLU A 193 -8.84 1.48 0.11
N SER A 194 -9.73 2.44 -0.14
CA SER A 194 -10.56 3.01 0.93
C SER A 194 -11.75 2.13 1.33
N GLY A 195 -12.41 1.50 0.35
CA GLY A 195 -13.61 0.73 0.57
C GLY A 195 -13.34 -0.71 0.96
N TRP A 196 -12.46 -1.41 0.23
CA TRP A 196 -12.16 -2.81 0.50
C TRP A 196 -11.09 -2.96 1.57
N ASN A 197 -9.89 -2.41 1.36
CA ASN A 197 -8.78 -2.61 2.28
C ASN A 197 -8.91 -1.80 3.59
N GLY A 198 -9.81 -0.80 3.63
CA GLY A 198 -9.92 0.11 4.77
C GLY A 198 -8.63 0.91 5.03
N HIS A 199 -7.81 1.08 3.99
CA HIS A 199 -6.54 1.77 4.04
C HIS A 199 -6.74 3.28 4.30
N PHE A 200 -5.90 3.86 5.16
CA PHE A 200 -6.04 5.24 5.65
C PHE A 200 -5.42 6.29 4.72
N GLU A 201 -4.96 5.90 3.53
CA GLU A 201 -4.43 6.76 2.48
C GLU A 201 -5.33 7.99 2.20
N PRO A 202 -6.67 7.89 2.18
CA PRO A 202 -7.54 9.05 1.98
C PRO A 202 -7.38 10.13 3.06
N LEU A 203 -7.07 9.77 4.31
CA LEU A 203 -6.78 10.73 5.38
C LEU A 203 -5.53 11.57 5.06
N VAL A 204 -4.47 10.90 4.60
CA VAL A 204 -3.23 11.55 4.17
C VAL A 204 -3.50 12.47 2.99
N SER A 205 -4.19 11.95 1.97
CA SER A 205 -4.58 12.70 0.78
C SER A 205 -5.45 13.91 1.11
N PHE A 206 -6.36 13.80 2.08
CA PHE A 206 -7.18 14.92 2.54
C PHE A 206 -6.29 16.04 3.10
N PHE A 207 -5.38 15.73 4.02
CA PHE A 207 -4.47 16.73 4.57
C PHE A 207 -3.55 17.35 3.51
N VAL A 208 -3.05 16.57 2.55
CA VAL A 208 -2.28 17.10 1.41
C VAL A 208 -3.12 18.06 0.56
N ILE A 209 -4.35 17.70 0.20
CA ILE A 209 -5.22 18.53 -0.63
C ILE A 209 -5.65 19.81 0.09
N ILE A 210 -5.92 19.76 1.39
CA ILE A 210 -6.21 20.97 2.18
C ILE A 210 -4.95 21.84 2.35
N SER A 211 -3.77 21.24 2.48
CA SER A 211 -2.50 21.97 2.45
C SER A 211 -2.33 22.75 1.13
N VAL A 212 -2.61 22.10 -0.01
CA VAL A 212 -2.62 22.73 -1.34
C VAL A 212 -3.69 23.82 -1.47
N TYR A 213 -4.87 23.61 -0.89
CA TYR A 213 -5.93 24.62 -0.85
C TYR A 213 -5.46 25.90 -0.16
N PHE A 214 -4.89 25.80 1.04
CA PHE A 214 -4.38 26.97 1.75
C PHE A 214 -3.10 27.54 1.12
N LEU A 215 -2.31 26.71 0.44
CA LEU A 215 -1.17 27.15 -0.36
C LEU A 215 -1.61 28.13 -1.44
N PHE A 216 -2.63 27.79 -2.23
CA PHE A 216 -3.20 28.66 -3.27
C PHE A 216 -3.92 29.89 -2.72
N LEU A 217 -4.43 29.84 -1.48
CA LEU A 217 -4.93 31.01 -0.77
C LEU A 217 -3.82 31.88 -0.15
N HIS A 218 -2.54 31.55 -0.38
CA HIS A 218 -1.37 32.20 0.21
C HIS A 218 -1.35 32.21 1.75
N ARG A 219 -2.06 31.27 2.39
CA ARG A 219 -2.12 31.12 3.85
C ARG A 219 -1.04 30.14 4.33
N ALA A 220 0.19 30.64 4.40
CA ALA A 220 1.39 29.86 4.77
C ALA A 220 1.22 29.00 6.04
N VAL A 221 0.76 29.59 7.15
CA VAL A 221 0.59 28.85 8.41
C VAL A 221 -0.42 27.71 8.28
N ALA A 222 -1.60 27.97 7.70
CA ALA A 222 -2.61 26.92 7.53
C ALA A 222 -2.12 25.82 6.58
N SER A 223 -1.51 26.18 5.45
CA SER A 223 -0.90 25.21 4.53
C SER A 223 0.15 24.35 5.21
N GLY A 224 0.98 24.96 6.07
CA GLY A 224 2.02 24.25 6.82
C GLY A 224 1.44 23.32 7.87
N ILE A 225 0.45 23.75 8.66
CA ILE A 225 -0.26 22.88 9.63
C ILE A 225 -0.79 21.62 8.94
N PHE A 226 -1.50 21.76 7.81
CA PHE A 226 -2.05 20.61 7.12
C PHE A 226 -0.98 19.71 6.48
N LEU A 227 0.15 20.26 6.03
CA LEU A 227 1.26 19.41 5.59
C LEU A 227 1.91 18.67 6.78
N GLY A 228 2.04 19.34 7.92
CA GLY A 228 2.52 18.74 9.16
C GLY A 228 1.63 17.58 9.62
N LEU A 229 0.31 17.75 9.56
CA LEU A 229 -0.66 16.68 9.84
C LEU A 229 -0.55 15.53 8.84
N ALA A 230 -0.42 15.82 7.54
CA ALA A 230 -0.20 14.79 6.53
C ALA A 230 1.07 13.98 6.84
N THR A 231 2.18 14.68 7.14
CA THR A 231 3.49 14.10 7.49
C THR A 231 3.42 13.26 8.76
N ALA A 232 2.68 13.75 9.75
CA ALA A 232 2.47 13.08 11.03
C ALA A 232 1.40 11.98 10.98
N THR A 233 0.72 11.81 9.85
CA THR A 233 -0.12 10.63 9.54
C THR A 233 0.69 9.61 8.74
N LYS A 234 1.54 10.07 7.82
CA LYS A 234 2.46 9.28 7.01
C LYS A 234 3.66 10.14 6.63
N PHE A 235 4.89 9.67 6.83
CA PHE A 235 6.08 10.54 6.70
C PHE A 235 6.27 11.18 5.32
N PHE A 236 5.89 10.47 4.26
CA PHE A 236 6.23 10.81 2.87
C PHE A 236 5.68 12.15 2.37
N PRO A 237 4.44 12.59 2.69
CA PRO A 237 3.98 13.95 2.47
C PRO A 237 4.98 15.05 2.88
N GLY A 238 5.83 14.83 3.89
CA GLY A 238 6.85 15.79 4.31
C GLY A 238 7.83 16.17 3.19
N LEU A 239 8.01 15.31 2.19
CA LEU A 239 8.85 15.57 1.01
C LEU A 239 8.25 16.63 0.08
N LEU A 240 6.99 17.02 0.27
CA LEU A 240 6.39 18.17 -0.41
C LEU A 240 6.79 19.51 0.20
N LEU A 241 7.30 19.54 1.44
CA LEU A 241 7.77 20.76 2.10
C LEU A 241 8.72 21.59 1.22
N PRO A 242 9.81 21.02 0.65
CA PRO A 242 10.70 21.75 -0.24
C PRO A 242 10.04 22.15 -1.57
N VAL A 243 9.00 21.45 -2.03
CA VAL A 243 8.29 21.83 -3.25
C VAL A 243 7.39 23.04 -2.99
N PHE A 244 6.67 23.04 -1.86
CA PHE A 244 5.66 24.05 -1.51
C PHE A 244 6.25 25.30 -0.88
N ILE A 245 7.38 25.23 -0.16
CA ILE A 245 8.05 26.41 0.41
C ILE A 245 8.33 27.46 -0.67
N PHE A 246 8.68 26.99 -1.87
CA PHE A 246 9.03 27.82 -3.01
C PHE A 246 7.82 28.43 -3.72
N TYR A 247 6.60 28.04 -3.35
CA TYR A 247 5.40 28.76 -3.76
C TYR A 247 5.37 30.20 -3.22
N PHE A 248 5.84 30.39 -1.98
CA PHE A 248 5.82 31.70 -1.33
C PHE A 248 6.96 32.61 -1.79
N LYS A 249 6.60 33.87 -2.09
CA LYS A 249 7.56 34.89 -2.57
C LYS A 249 8.42 35.46 -1.45
N THR A 250 7.84 35.73 -0.29
CA THR A 250 8.53 36.40 0.83
C THR A 250 9.15 35.39 1.80
N TRP A 251 10.34 35.67 2.33
CA TRP A 251 11.01 34.84 3.35
C TRP A 251 10.14 34.61 4.59
N ARG A 252 9.44 35.65 5.07
CA ARG A 252 8.51 35.53 6.20
C ARG A 252 7.48 34.39 6.02
N LYS A 253 6.80 34.35 4.86
CA LYS A 253 5.83 33.29 4.54
C LYS A 253 6.48 31.89 4.43
N ARG A 254 7.73 31.81 3.96
CA ARG A 254 8.48 30.55 3.92
C ARG A 254 8.77 30.03 5.32
N VAL A 255 9.24 30.91 6.21
CA VAL A 255 9.48 30.57 7.63
C VAL A 255 8.18 30.20 8.31
N GLU A 256 7.10 30.97 8.15
CA GLU A 256 5.76 30.66 8.68
C GLU A 256 5.30 29.25 8.24
N TYR A 257 5.47 28.92 6.96
CA TYR A 257 5.11 27.63 6.39
C TYR A 257 5.96 26.47 6.94
N VAL A 258 7.30 26.60 6.93
CA VAL A 258 8.21 25.58 7.45
C VAL A 258 8.00 25.37 8.94
N PHE A 259 8.00 26.45 9.72
CA PHE A 259 7.84 26.39 11.15
C PHE A 259 6.51 25.73 11.54
N SER A 260 5.38 26.15 10.94
CA SER A 260 4.09 25.54 11.23
C SER A 260 4.01 24.07 10.81
N SER A 261 4.63 23.67 9.69
CA SER A 261 4.70 22.26 9.28
C SER A 261 5.47 21.39 10.26
N VAL A 262 6.70 21.80 10.60
CA VAL A 262 7.58 21.07 11.52
C VAL A 262 7.00 21.05 12.92
N LEU A 263 6.54 22.20 13.42
CA LEU A 263 5.94 22.30 14.75
C LEU A 263 4.72 21.40 14.88
N THR A 264 3.84 21.37 13.87
CA THR A 264 2.65 20.50 13.91
C THR A 264 3.06 19.03 13.95
N ALA A 265 4.02 18.61 13.10
CA ALA A 265 4.50 17.24 13.12
C ALA A 265 5.14 16.87 14.47
N VAL A 266 6.01 17.72 15.02
CA VAL A 266 6.67 17.49 16.32
C VAL A 266 5.69 17.44 17.47
N ILE A 267 4.72 18.37 17.54
CA ILE A 267 3.72 18.41 18.62
C ILE A 267 2.94 17.10 18.69
N THR A 268 2.60 16.51 17.55
CA THR A 268 1.83 15.24 17.53
C THR A 268 2.60 14.06 18.12
N ILE A 269 3.94 14.12 18.18
CA ILE A 269 4.78 13.05 18.75
C ILE A 269 4.91 13.17 20.27
N LEU A 270 4.74 14.38 20.83
CA LEU A 270 5.01 14.67 22.24
C LEU A 270 4.29 13.72 23.22
N PRO A 271 3.00 13.36 23.04
CA PRO A 271 2.30 12.45 23.96
C PRO A 271 2.89 11.03 24.01
N PHE A 272 3.61 10.60 22.98
CA PHE A 272 4.25 9.28 22.94
C PHE A 272 5.67 9.31 23.49
N VAL A 273 6.41 10.39 23.23
CA VAL A 273 7.82 10.52 23.67
C VAL A 273 7.91 10.95 25.13
N LEU A 274 6.99 11.79 25.62
CA LEU A 274 7.07 12.34 26.98
C LEU A 274 6.97 11.25 28.06
N PRO A 275 6.02 10.29 28.03
CA PRO A 275 6.00 9.20 29.00
C PRO A 275 7.29 8.39 28.99
N ALA A 276 7.80 8.04 27.81
CA ALA A 276 9.04 7.29 27.64
C ALA A 276 10.29 8.04 28.16
N LEU A 277 10.29 9.37 28.14
CA LEU A 277 11.36 10.20 28.72
C LEU A 277 11.21 10.38 30.24
N LEU A 278 9.98 10.32 30.76
CA LEU A 278 9.66 10.57 32.17
C LEU A 278 9.70 9.31 33.03
N THR A 279 9.53 8.12 32.45
CA THR A 279 9.73 6.85 33.15
C THR A 279 11.22 6.62 33.37
N PRO A 280 11.72 6.65 34.62
CA PRO A 280 13.11 6.30 34.89
C PRO A 280 13.33 4.88 34.37
N SER A 281 14.36 4.68 33.57
CA SER A 281 14.80 3.34 33.18
C SER A 281 15.19 2.59 34.46
N SER A 282 14.25 1.85 35.04
CA SER A 282 14.53 0.91 36.13
C SER A 282 15.52 -0.10 35.54
N GLY A 283 16.78 -0.02 36.00
CA GLY A 283 17.95 -0.62 35.37
C GLY A 283 17.99 -2.14 35.29
N ASP A 284 16.89 -2.86 35.55
CA ASP A 284 16.90 -4.32 35.75
C ASP A 284 15.93 -5.12 34.85
N THR A 285 15.19 -4.48 33.93
CA THR A 285 14.45 -5.22 32.88
C THR A 285 14.95 -4.88 31.49
N ALA A 286 16.27 -4.76 31.36
CA ALA A 286 16.96 -4.85 30.09
C ALA A 286 16.84 -6.28 29.54
N THR A 287 15.65 -6.66 29.05
CA THR A 287 15.66 -7.43 27.81
C THR A 287 16.45 -6.58 26.83
N ASN A 288 17.62 -7.06 26.42
CA ASN A 288 18.45 -6.49 25.37
C ASN A 288 17.66 -6.46 24.05
N SER A 289 16.61 -5.65 23.96
CA SER A 289 16.03 -5.19 22.70
C SER A 289 16.85 -4.00 22.22
N SER A 290 18.17 -4.16 22.19
CA SER A 290 19.09 -3.33 21.40
C SER A 290 18.69 -3.29 19.91
N ASP A 291 17.73 -4.15 19.53
CA ASP A 291 17.22 -4.34 18.18
C ASP A 291 15.88 -3.65 17.92
N THR A 292 15.26 -2.92 18.87
CA THR A 292 14.21 -1.96 18.48
C THR A 292 14.93 -0.68 18.06
N PRO A 293 15.12 -0.44 16.74
CA PRO A 293 15.77 0.79 16.32
C PRO A 293 14.86 1.92 16.81
N SER A 294 15.42 2.91 17.52
CA SER A 294 14.66 4.12 17.84
C SER A 294 13.99 4.62 16.56
N MET A 295 12.79 5.20 16.63
CA MET A 295 12.05 5.65 15.44
C MET A 295 12.95 6.45 14.48
N ILE A 296 13.89 7.24 15.03
CA ILE A 296 14.94 7.97 14.31
C ILE A 296 15.96 7.05 13.64
N ARG A 297 16.45 6.02 14.32
CA ARG A 297 17.36 5.02 13.76
C ARG A 297 16.68 4.17 12.69
N LEU A 298 15.40 3.82 12.85
CA LEU A 298 14.59 3.14 11.84
C LEU A 298 14.35 4.03 10.62
N LEU A 299 14.09 5.33 10.85
CA LEU A 299 14.03 6.34 9.79
C LEU A 299 15.35 6.47 9.05
N LEU A 300 16.47 6.60 9.77
CA LEU A 300 17.79 6.74 9.18
C LEU A 300 18.23 5.46 8.46
N TYR A 301 17.98 4.27 9.01
CA TYR A 301 18.24 3.01 8.30
C TYR A 301 17.35 2.89 7.06
N SER A 302 16.05 3.18 7.15
CA SER A 302 15.17 3.10 5.96
C SER A 302 15.55 4.06 4.83
N ILE A 303 16.27 5.15 5.14
CA ILE A 303 16.71 6.14 4.15
C ILE A 303 18.16 5.88 3.68
N PHE A 304 19.03 5.37 4.55
CA PHE A 304 20.48 5.34 4.34
C PHE A 304 21.12 3.96 4.45
N ASP A 305 20.38 2.89 4.70
CA ASP A 305 20.94 1.55 4.75
C ASP A 305 21.45 1.13 3.35
N PRO A 306 22.77 1.02 3.16
CA PRO A 306 23.34 0.64 1.88
C PRO A 306 23.22 -0.87 1.61
N THR A 307 22.76 -1.65 2.59
CA THR A 307 22.68 -3.12 2.51
C THR A 307 21.32 -3.64 2.06
N SER A 308 20.24 -2.87 2.24
CA SER A 308 18.88 -3.26 1.89
C SER A 308 18.47 -2.96 0.44
N HIS A 309 19.37 -2.43 -0.39
CA HIS A 309 19.11 -2.19 -1.82
C HIS A 309 20.33 -2.23 -2.72
N PRO A 310 20.14 -2.46 -4.06
CA PRO A 310 21.14 -2.06 -5.02
C PRO A 310 21.21 -0.53 -4.96
N LEU A 311 22.17 -0.04 -4.20
CA LEU A 311 22.61 1.36 -4.01
C LEU A 311 22.37 2.27 -5.25
N VAL A 312 22.45 1.69 -6.44
CA VAL A 312 22.06 2.27 -7.74
C VAL A 312 20.64 2.86 -7.77
N ILE A 313 19.59 2.16 -7.32
CA ILE A 313 18.20 2.67 -7.38
C ILE A 313 18.05 3.89 -6.47
N THR A 314 18.55 3.81 -5.24
CA THR A 314 18.55 4.92 -4.27
C THR A 314 19.33 6.12 -4.81
N LEU A 315 20.50 5.90 -5.42
CA LEU A 315 21.28 6.96 -6.05
C LEU A 315 20.56 7.62 -7.24
N ILE A 316 19.92 6.83 -8.12
CA ILE A 316 19.14 7.37 -9.24
C ILE A 316 17.96 8.22 -8.73
N LEU A 317 17.29 7.76 -7.67
CA LEU A 317 16.17 8.49 -7.06
C LEU A 317 16.64 9.80 -6.42
N LEU A 318 17.70 9.77 -5.61
CA LEU A 318 18.27 10.96 -4.99
C LEU A 318 18.79 11.95 -6.03
N ALA A 319 19.42 11.47 -7.10
CA ALA A 319 19.84 12.29 -8.23
C ALA A 319 18.64 12.92 -8.95
N GLY A 320 17.58 12.14 -9.22
CA GLY A 320 16.36 12.64 -9.84
C GLY A 320 15.65 13.68 -8.98
N ILE A 321 15.54 13.45 -7.67
CA ILE A 321 15.02 14.43 -6.70
C ILE A 321 15.90 15.68 -6.71
N GLY A 322 17.23 15.52 -6.66
CA GLY A 322 18.18 16.63 -6.73
C GLY A 322 18.03 17.48 -8.00
N ILE A 323 17.84 16.85 -9.16
CA ILE A 323 17.57 17.54 -10.43
C ILE A 323 16.24 18.30 -10.36
N LEU A 324 15.17 17.67 -9.83
CA LEU A 324 13.88 18.36 -9.64
C LEU A 324 14.04 19.58 -8.72
N PHE A 325 14.81 19.45 -7.64
CA PHE A 325 15.14 20.56 -6.75
C PHE A 325 15.85 21.71 -7.47
N VAL A 326 16.87 21.40 -8.28
CA VAL A 326 17.56 22.41 -9.09
C VAL A 326 16.59 23.11 -10.04
N ILE A 327 15.68 22.36 -10.69
CA ILE A 327 14.65 22.93 -11.56
C ILE A 327 13.71 23.87 -10.78
N ILE A 328 13.29 23.48 -9.57
CA ILE A 328 12.46 24.34 -8.71
C ILE A 328 13.23 25.61 -8.31
N ILE A 329 14.52 25.49 -7.99
CA ILE A 329 15.38 26.64 -7.66
C ILE A 329 15.52 27.57 -8.87
N ILE A 330 15.75 27.04 -10.07
CA ILE A 330 15.80 27.84 -11.30
C ILE A 330 14.47 28.57 -11.51
N GLN A 331 13.34 27.90 -11.26
CA GLN A 331 12.00 28.48 -11.36
C GLN A 331 11.78 29.65 -10.38
N LEU A 332 12.32 29.57 -9.16
CA LEU A 332 12.24 30.65 -8.18
C LEU A 332 12.92 31.92 -8.64
N LEU A 333 14.05 31.77 -9.34
CA LEU A 333 14.88 32.89 -9.78
C LEU A 333 14.25 33.62 -10.98
N SER A 334 13.41 32.93 -11.76
CA SER A 334 12.94 33.43 -13.06
C SER A 334 11.69 34.30 -12.97
N GLY A 335 10.70 33.91 -12.15
CA GLY A 335 9.53 34.75 -11.82
C GLY A 335 8.51 35.02 -12.95
N LYS A 336 8.75 34.64 -14.22
CA LYS A 336 7.81 34.85 -15.34
C LYS A 336 7.19 33.55 -15.85
N GLY A 337 5.87 33.56 -16.13
CA GLY A 337 5.12 32.36 -16.53
C GLY A 337 5.53 31.71 -17.86
N LYS A 338 6.15 32.45 -18.79
CA LYS A 338 6.70 31.89 -20.05
C LYS A 338 7.94 31.02 -19.77
N GLU A 339 8.69 31.32 -18.73
CA GLU A 339 9.92 30.60 -18.37
C GLU A 339 9.60 29.24 -17.72
N ASN A 340 8.37 29.03 -17.23
CA ASN A 340 7.92 27.77 -16.66
C ASN A 340 7.66 26.66 -17.70
N VAL A 341 7.59 26.98 -19.00
CA VAL A 341 7.27 26.00 -20.06
C VAL A 341 8.33 24.91 -20.17
N LEU A 342 9.61 25.29 -20.16
CA LEU A 342 10.73 24.33 -20.25
C LEU A 342 10.79 23.41 -19.02
N PRO A 343 10.84 23.94 -17.77
CA PRO A 343 10.70 23.12 -16.56
C PRO A 343 9.51 22.16 -16.60
N TYR A 344 8.35 22.63 -17.04
CA TYR A 344 7.16 21.79 -17.12
C TYR A 344 7.30 20.61 -18.08
N ASN A 345 7.91 20.82 -19.26
CA ASN A 345 8.19 19.75 -20.19
C ASN A 345 9.26 18.78 -19.65
N ILE A 346 10.30 19.30 -18.99
CA ILE A 346 11.32 18.45 -18.35
C ILE A 346 10.68 17.56 -17.28
N ILE A 347 9.91 18.13 -16.36
CA ILE A 347 9.26 17.37 -15.29
C ILE A 347 8.22 16.40 -15.86
N SER A 348 7.53 16.76 -16.96
CA SER A 348 6.67 15.80 -17.66
C SER A 348 7.48 14.63 -18.23
N GLY A 349 8.65 14.88 -18.81
CA GLY A 349 9.57 13.83 -19.25
C GLY A 349 10.03 12.94 -18.10
N VAL A 350 10.38 13.54 -16.95
CA VAL A 350 10.74 12.81 -15.72
C VAL A 350 9.58 11.93 -15.26
N LEU A 351 8.33 12.41 -15.26
CA LEU A 351 7.15 11.58 -14.97
C LEU A 351 7.08 10.34 -15.87
N GLY A 352 7.36 10.51 -17.16
CA GLY A 352 7.41 9.38 -18.09
C GLY A 352 8.54 8.39 -17.80
N ILE A 353 9.72 8.88 -17.41
CA ILE A 353 10.84 8.03 -16.97
C ILE A 353 10.49 7.26 -15.69
N VAL A 354 9.85 7.94 -14.72
CA VAL A 354 9.37 7.32 -13.47
C VAL A 354 8.41 6.18 -13.77
N LEU A 355 7.43 6.37 -14.66
CA LEU A 355 6.52 5.29 -15.06
C LEU A 355 7.23 4.14 -15.79
N ILE A 356 8.24 4.43 -16.62
CA ILE A 356 9.06 3.39 -17.26
C ILE A 356 9.82 2.60 -16.19
N ALA A 357 10.43 3.26 -15.22
CA ALA A 357 11.14 2.60 -14.12
C ALA A 357 10.19 1.72 -13.28
N MET A 358 9.01 2.24 -12.93
CA MET A 358 7.96 1.44 -12.26
C MET A 358 7.56 0.23 -13.10
N GLY A 359 7.47 0.40 -14.42
CA GLY A 359 7.17 -0.68 -15.34
C GLY A 359 8.24 -1.78 -15.34
N PHE A 360 9.51 -1.39 -15.46
CA PHE A 360 10.62 -2.34 -15.38
C PHE A 360 10.64 -3.08 -14.05
N ILE A 361 10.45 -2.39 -12.92
CA ILE A 361 10.41 -3.02 -11.60
C ILE A 361 9.23 -3.99 -11.51
N ALA A 362 8.04 -3.59 -11.97
CA ALA A 362 6.85 -4.44 -11.94
C ALA A 362 7.00 -5.72 -12.78
N ALA A 363 7.67 -5.64 -13.94
CA ALA A 363 7.96 -6.79 -14.80
C ALA A 363 9.11 -7.66 -14.32
N TRP A 364 10.16 -7.04 -13.77
CA TRP A 364 11.36 -7.74 -13.30
C TRP A 364 11.11 -8.47 -11.99
N TYR A 365 10.41 -7.83 -11.04
CA TYR A 365 10.31 -8.32 -9.67
C TYR A 365 9.83 -9.78 -9.58
N PRO A 366 8.76 -10.24 -10.26
CA PRO A 366 8.34 -11.66 -10.20
C PRO A 366 9.35 -12.67 -10.73
N LEU A 367 10.35 -12.23 -11.48
CA LEU A 367 11.43 -13.05 -12.03
C LEU A 367 12.67 -13.02 -11.13
N ALA A 368 12.75 -12.05 -10.22
CA ALA A 368 13.89 -11.85 -9.35
C ALA A 368 13.83 -12.85 -8.18
N PRO A 369 14.95 -13.46 -7.76
CA PRO A 369 15.00 -14.35 -6.59
C PRO A 369 14.42 -13.71 -5.32
N GLU A 370 14.55 -12.39 -5.17
CA GLU A 370 14.04 -11.62 -4.04
C GLU A 370 12.51 -11.69 -3.93
N SER A 371 11.78 -11.85 -5.03
CA SER A 371 10.33 -12.06 -4.98
C SER A 371 9.93 -13.35 -4.27
N ARG A 372 10.88 -14.26 -4.06
CA ARG A 372 10.68 -15.49 -3.29
C ARG A 372 10.76 -15.25 -1.79
N LEU A 373 11.50 -14.22 -1.36
CA LEU A 373 11.75 -13.88 0.05
C LEU A 373 10.59 -13.12 0.69
N VAL A 374 9.70 -12.54 -0.11
CA VAL A 374 8.62 -11.69 0.40
C VAL A 374 7.28 -12.43 0.34
N TYR A 375 6.43 -12.20 1.34
CA TYR A 375 5.05 -12.70 1.43
C TYR A 375 4.17 -12.37 0.21
N TRP A 376 4.60 -11.48 -0.69
CA TRP A 376 3.83 -11.02 -1.84
C TRP A 376 4.41 -11.58 -3.13
N ARG A 377 3.82 -12.69 -3.61
CA ARG A 377 4.02 -13.14 -4.99
C ARG A 377 2.87 -12.66 -5.83
N TYR A 378 3.20 -12.17 -7.01
CA TYR A 378 2.23 -12.03 -8.07
C TYR A 378 2.76 -12.72 -9.33
N PRO A 379 1.86 -13.18 -10.22
CA PRO A 379 2.26 -13.94 -11.39
C PRO A 379 3.19 -13.16 -12.29
N ALA A 380 4.17 -13.84 -12.86
CA ALA A 380 5.13 -13.22 -13.78
C ALA A 380 4.44 -12.59 -15.00
N ASP A 381 3.39 -13.23 -15.52
CA ASP A 381 2.59 -12.69 -16.63
C ASP A 381 1.86 -11.40 -16.23
N VAL A 382 1.28 -11.32 -15.03
CA VAL A 382 0.69 -10.08 -14.50
C VAL A 382 1.77 -9.00 -14.35
N GLY A 383 2.94 -9.34 -13.82
CA GLY A 383 4.07 -8.42 -13.71
C GLY A 383 4.53 -7.88 -15.07
N MET A 384 4.72 -8.76 -16.06
CA MET A 384 5.09 -8.38 -17.43
C MET A 384 4.06 -7.45 -18.06
N VAL A 385 2.77 -7.74 -17.90
CA VAL A 385 1.66 -6.92 -18.40
C VAL A 385 1.70 -5.51 -17.83
N ARG A 386 1.89 -5.40 -16.50
CA ARG A 386 2.07 -4.11 -15.82
C ARG A 386 3.29 -3.38 -16.36
N GLY A 387 4.40 -4.09 -16.52
CA GLY A 387 5.63 -3.47 -16.98
C GLY A 387 5.52 -2.88 -18.38
N ILE A 388 4.99 -3.66 -19.32
CA ILE A 388 4.80 -3.21 -20.71
C ILE A 388 3.87 -2.01 -20.76
N THR A 389 2.73 -2.05 -20.05
CA THR A 389 1.74 -0.97 -20.06
C THR A 389 2.26 0.32 -19.45
N ALA A 390 2.96 0.24 -18.32
CA ALA A 390 3.59 1.38 -17.65
C ALA A 390 4.69 2.01 -18.51
N CYS A 391 5.55 1.19 -19.10
CA CYS A 391 6.61 1.64 -19.99
C CYS A 391 6.04 2.36 -21.22
N ALA A 392 5.00 1.79 -21.83
CA ALA A 392 4.32 2.41 -22.95
C ALA A 392 3.65 3.74 -22.56
N ALA A 393 2.98 3.82 -21.40
CA ALA A 393 2.41 5.07 -20.89
C ALA A 393 3.51 6.13 -20.69
N GLY A 394 4.65 5.74 -20.09
CA GLY A 394 5.79 6.61 -19.88
C GLY A 394 6.42 7.11 -21.18
N LEU A 395 6.59 6.24 -22.19
CA LEU A 395 7.09 6.61 -23.51
C LEU A 395 6.16 7.63 -24.20
N VAL A 396 4.83 7.45 -24.09
CA VAL A 396 3.87 8.41 -24.64
C VAL A 396 3.96 9.76 -23.91
N ILE A 397 4.11 9.76 -22.59
CA ILE A 397 4.30 11.01 -21.83
C ILE A 397 5.59 11.74 -22.25
N ILE A 398 6.70 11.02 -22.42
CA ILE A 398 7.96 11.59 -22.94
C ILE A 398 7.74 12.17 -24.34
N SER A 399 7.07 11.44 -25.23
CA SER A 399 6.76 11.91 -26.57
C SER A 399 5.90 13.18 -26.57
N ILE A 400 4.88 13.25 -25.71
CA ILE A 400 4.05 14.45 -25.50
C ILE A 400 4.91 15.63 -25.01
N ALA A 401 5.79 15.41 -24.04
CA ALA A 401 6.70 16.44 -23.55
C ALA A 401 7.64 16.96 -24.63
N PHE A 402 8.26 16.06 -25.39
CA PHE A 402 9.17 16.39 -26.49
C PHE A 402 8.46 17.15 -27.62
N GLN A 403 7.28 16.69 -28.05
CA GLN A 403 6.49 17.37 -29.08
C GLN A 403 6.07 18.78 -28.64
N ARG A 404 5.63 18.95 -27.39
CA ARG A 404 5.26 20.27 -26.85
C ARG A 404 6.44 21.23 -26.83
N TRP A 405 7.62 20.74 -26.44
CA TRP A 405 8.85 21.52 -26.45
C TRP A 405 9.26 21.90 -27.89
N ARG A 406 9.36 20.92 -28.79
CA ARG A 406 9.80 21.13 -30.19
C ARG A 406 8.89 22.07 -30.97
N HIS A 407 7.57 21.96 -30.79
CA HIS A 407 6.59 22.75 -31.54
C HIS A 407 6.09 24.00 -30.80
N GLY A 408 6.54 24.24 -29.56
CA GLY A 408 6.10 25.38 -28.76
C GLY A 408 4.58 25.43 -28.54
N THR A 409 3.91 24.26 -28.47
CA THR A 409 2.43 24.21 -28.37
C THR A 409 1.92 24.71 -27.01
N LEU A 410 2.77 24.66 -25.98
CA LEU A 410 2.50 25.14 -24.63
C LEU A 410 3.10 26.54 -24.47
N LYS A 411 2.25 27.57 -24.44
CA LYS A 411 2.72 28.98 -24.42
C LYS A 411 2.99 29.53 -23.02
N ILE A 412 2.20 29.14 -22.03
CA ILE A 412 2.24 29.67 -20.67
C ILE A 412 1.93 28.52 -19.70
N VAL A 413 2.73 28.41 -18.62
CA VAL A 413 2.48 27.48 -17.52
C VAL A 413 2.41 28.27 -16.22
N SER A 414 1.30 28.13 -15.50
CA SER A 414 1.15 28.76 -14.19
C SER A 414 2.08 28.11 -13.17
N LYS A 415 2.52 28.88 -12.17
CA LYS A 415 3.39 28.37 -11.10
C LYS A 415 2.74 27.21 -10.37
N GLU A 416 1.43 27.28 -10.16
CA GLU A 416 0.63 26.28 -9.48
C GLU A 416 0.58 24.97 -10.27
N THR A 417 0.48 25.03 -11.60
CA THR A 417 0.43 23.85 -12.47
C THR A 417 1.75 23.11 -12.48
N LEU A 418 2.85 23.86 -12.56
CA LEU A 418 4.20 23.30 -12.47
C LEU A 418 4.41 22.64 -11.10
N MET A 419 4.07 23.33 -10.02
CA MET A 419 4.21 22.82 -8.66
C MET A 419 3.38 21.54 -8.41
N ILE A 420 2.14 21.47 -8.90
CA ILE A 420 1.34 20.24 -8.81
C ILE A 420 2.06 19.09 -9.50
N LEU A 421 2.52 19.28 -10.73
CA LEU A 421 3.21 18.24 -11.46
C LEU A 421 4.48 17.78 -10.73
N THR A 422 5.26 18.73 -10.21
CA THR A 422 6.45 18.43 -9.40
C THR A 422 6.10 17.63 -8.15
N ALA A 423 5.08 18.05 -7.40
CA ALA A 423 4.62 17.37 -6.20
C ALA A 423 4.15 15.94 -6.51
N SER A 424 3.36 15.74 -7.57
CA SER A 424 2.95 14.41 -8.03
C SER A 424 4.14 13.52 -8.36
N VAL A 425 5.15 14.04 -9.08
CA VAL A 425 6.35 13.26 -9.45
C VAL A 425 7.17 12.90 -8.22
N VAL A 426 7.38 13.84 -7.29
CA VAL A 426 8.10 13.57 -6.04
C VAL A 426 7.41 12.46 -5.24
N LEU A 427 6.08 12.52 -5.11
CA LEU A 427 5.32 11.47 -4.43
C LEU A 427 5.42 10.10 -5.14
N LEU A 428 5.42 10.08 -6.48
CA LEU A 428 5.56 8.84 -7.24
C LEU A 428 6.98 8.26 -7.17
N MET A 429 8.02 9.07 -7.20
CA MET A 429 9.40 8.60 -7.08
C MET A 429 9.65 7.84 -5.77
N ILE A 430 9.00 8.25 -4.69
CA ILE A 430 9.07 7.56 -3.39
C ILE A 430 8.47 6.16 -3.46
N SER A 431 7.40 5.97 -4.23
CA SER A 431 6.80 4.63 -4.37
C SER A 431 7.81 3.62 -4.92
N ILE A 432 8.79 4.08 -5.71
CA ILE A 432 9.89 3.29 -6.28
C ILE A 432 11.06 3.11 -5.30
N ALA A 433 11.16 3.93 -4.25
CA ALA A 433 12.28 3.92 -3.32
C ALA A 433 12.26 2.76 -2.32
N ARG A 434 11.17 1.99 -2.26
CA ARG A 434 11.00 0.90 -1.30
C ARG A 434 11.34 -0.45 -1.93
N GLU A 435 11.74 -1.38 -1.06
CA GLU A 435 12.02 -2.78 -1.44
C GLU A 435 10.87 -3.46 -2.15
N VAL A 436 9.66 -3.09 -1.74
CA VAL A 436 8.45 -3.59 -2.33
C VAL A 436 7.66 -2.38 -2.81
N PHE A 437 7.35 -2.41 -4.10
CA PHE A 437 6.49 -1.42 -4.72
C PHE A 437 5.03 -1.72 -4.35
N TYR A 438 4.40 -0.84 -3.57
CA TYR A 438 3.00 -1.01 -3.13
C TYR A 438 2.06 0.01 -3.77
N GLY A 439 0.88 -0.45 -4.19
CA GLY A 439 -0.05 0.34 -4.99
C GLY A 439 -0.76 1.47 -4.27
N TRP A 440 -1.01 1.30 -2.97
CA TRP A 440 -1.63 2.35 -2.15
C TRP A 440 -0.79 3.63 -2.10
N TYR A 441 0.54 3.55 -2.28
CA TYR A 441 1.40 4.74 -2.34
C TYR A 441 1.11 5.65 -3.54
N LEU A 442 0.46 5.13 -4.58
CA LEU A 442 0.05 5.91 -5.74
C LEU A 442 -1.09 6.88 -5.40
N LEU A 443 -1.91 6.55 -4.38
CA LEU A 443 -3.07 7.37 -3.98
C LEU A 443 -2.71 8.78 -3.52
N TRP A 444 -1.46 9.04 -3.11
CA TRP A 444 -1.08 10.39 -2.69
C TRP A 444 -0.87 11.34 -3.87
N ALA A 445 -0.40 10.80 -5.00
CA ALA A 445 -0.15 11.57 -6.20
C ALA A 445 -1.43 11.76 -7.04
N LEU A 446 -2.35 10.79 -6.99
CA LEU A 446 -3.57 10.75 -7.82
C LEU A 446 -4.46 12.00 -7.69
N PRO A 447 -4.85 12.46 -6.48
CA PRO A 447 -5.58 13.71 -6.28
C PRO A 447 -4.91 14.92 -6.95
N LEU A 448 -3.58 15.02 -6.86
CA LEU A 448 -2.82 16.11 -7.46
C LEU A 448 -2.82 16.03 -8.99
N LEU A 449 -2.74 14.83 -9.57
CA LEU A 449 -2.81 14.66 -11.03
C LEU A 449 -4.13 15.18 -11.61
N PHE A 450 -5.25 15.02 -10.91
CA PHE A 450 -6.55 15.57 -11.33
C PHE A 450 -6.59 17.11 -11.40
N LEU A 451 -5.65 17.80 -10.74
CA LEU A 451 -5.53 19.26 -10.75
C LEU A 451 -4.61 19.77 -11.87
N LEU A 452 -4.04 18.88 -12.70
CA LEU A 452 -3.22 19.27 -13.85
C LEU A 452 -4.06 19.97 -14.93
N VAL A 453 -3.50 21.05 -15.49
CA VAL A 453 -4.11 21.78 -16.62
C VAL A 453 -3.97 20.99 -17.93
N ASP A 454 -2.89 20.22 -18.10
CA ASP A 454 -2.73 19.34 -19.24
C ASP A 454 -3.52 18.04 -19.04
N LYS A 455 -4.72 18.03 -19.62
CA LYS A 455 -5.67 16.91 -19.56
C LYS A 455 -5.13 15.64 -20.20
N ARG A 456 -4.29 15.73 -21.24
CA ARG A 456 -3.71 14.55 -21.91
C ARG A 456 -2.69 13.88 -21.00
N LEU A 457 -1.82 14.70 -20.41
CA LEU A 457 -0.83 14.24 -19.45
C LEU A 457 -1.52 13.60 -18.24
N MET A 458 -2.55 14.25 -17.69
CA MET A 458 -3.35 13.71 -16.59
C MET A 458 -3.93 12.33 -16.93
N LEU A 459 -4.69 12.21 -18.02
CA LEU A 459 -5.35 10.92 -18.36
C LEU A 459 -4.34 9.81 -18.64
N MET A 460 -3.22 10.12 -19.28
CA MET A 460 -2.18 9.11 -19.52
C MET A 460 -1.49 8.67 -18.24
N ALA A 461 -1.21 9.61 -17.33
CA ALA A 461 -0.66 9.28 -16.01
C ALA A 461 -1.65 8.42 -15.21
N LEU A 462 -2.94 8.79 -15.18
CA LEU A 462 -3.98 8.02 -14.50
C LEU A 462 -4.08 6.58 -15.04
N LEU A 463 -4.08 6.41 -16.37
CA LEU A 463 -4.09 5.08 -16.97
C LEU A 463 -2.84 4.29 -16.59
N GLY A 464 -1.65 4.90 -16.72
CA GLY A 464 -0.39 4.24 -16.36
C GLY A 464 -0.40 3.75 -14.91
N LEU A 465 -0.85 4.59 -13.97
CA LEU A 465 -0.93 4.24 -12.55
C LEU A 465 -1.97 3.16 -12.25
N LEU A 466 -3.15 3.19 -12.89
CA LEU A 466 -4.16 2.15 -12.73
C LEU A 466 -3.68 0.79 -13.25
N LEU A 467 -2.95 0.80 -14.37
CA LEU A 467 -2.40 -0.43 -14.95
C LEU A 467 -1.20 -0.97 -14.19
N VAL A 468 -0.46 -0.12 -13.47
CA VAL A 468 0.69 -0.52 -12.65
C VAL A 468 0.29 -1.07 -11.29
N TYR A 469 -0.90 -0.71 -10.79
CA TYR A 469 -1.38 -0.98 -9.44
C TYR A 469 -1.10 -2.40 -8.92
N PRO A 470 -0.20 -2.56 -7.92
CA PRO A 470 0.05 -3.80 -7.22
C PRO A 470 -0.67 -3.80 -5.87
N SER A 471 -1.83 -4.45 -5.80
CA SER A 471 -2.33 -4.89 -4.50
C SER A 471 -2.90 -6.28 -4.66
N TYR A 472 -2.08 -7.28 -4.40
CA TYR A 472 -2.64 -8.56 -4.00
C TYR A 472 -1.70 -9.22 -3.04
N THR A 473 -2.19 -9.39 -1.83
CA THR A 473 -1.45 -10.01 -0.78
C THR A 473 -2.23 -11.21 -0.30
N HIS A 474 -1.83 -12.39 -0.74
CA HIS A 474 -2.53 -13.59 -0.33
C HIS A 474 -1.58 -14.76 -0.18
N ASP A 475 -1.87 -15.51 0.87
CA ASP A 475 -1.23 -16.73 1.32
C ASP A 475 -1.87 -18.03 0.77
N ASN A 476 -2.97 -17.96 0.01
CA ASN A 476 -3.72 -19.13 -0.46
C ASN A 476 -3.58 -19.28 -1.98
N PHE A 477 -2.44 -19.80 -2.43
CA PHE A 477 -2.16 -20.01 -3.85
C PHE A 477 -3.12 -21.00 -4.53
N ASN A 478 -3.73 -21.92 -3.78
CA ASN A 478 -4.76 -22.81 -4.29
C ASN A 478 -5.99 -22.02 -4.80
N SER A 479 -6.37 -20.91 -4.15
CA SER A 479 -7.47 -20.05 -4.61
C SER A 479 -7.16 -19.34 -5.95
N LEU A 480 -5.92 -19.42 -6.40
CA LEU A 480 -5.38 -18.81 -7.62
C LEU A 480 -5.32 -19.82 -8.77
N GLY A 481 -5.76 -21.06 -8.55
CA GLY A 481 -5.63 -22.15 -9.51
C GLY A 481 -4.18 -22.63 -9.67
N TYR A 482 -3.30 -22.27 -8.73
CA TYR A 482 -1.98 -22.85 -8.59
C TYR A 482 -2.06 -24.00 -7.61
N GLU A 483 -1.90 -25.21 -8.12
CA GLU A 483 -1.48 -26.32 -7.29
C GLU A 483 0.03 -26.18 -7.15
N GLU A 484 0.46 -25.84 -5.93
CA GLU A 484 1.87 -25.99 -5.58
C GLU A 484 2.13 -27.50 -5.46
N GLU A 485 3.09 -27.99 -6.23
CA GLU A 485 3.52 -29.37 -6.09
C GLU A 485 4.17 -29.52 -4.71
N GLN A 486 3.42 -30.13 -3.80
CA GLN A 486 3.91 -30.43 -2.47
C GLN A 486 4.89 -31.59 -2.58
N ILE A 487 6.18 -31.27 -2.46
CA ILE A 487 7.27 -32.28 -2.45
C ILE A 487 7.16 -33.11 -1.17
N TRP A 488 6.84 -32.43 -0.06
CA TRP A 488 6.58 -33.02 1.24
C TRP A 488 5.53 -32.18 1.98
N ASN A 489 4.69 -32.82 2.81
CA ASN A 489 3.71 -32.13 3.63
C ASN A 489 3.51 -32.80 5.00
N ASP A 490 3.00 -32.02 5.95
CA ASP A 490 2.45 -32.46 7.22
C ASP A 490 1.19 -31.61 7.48
N ASP A 491 0.03 -32.18 7.18
CA ASP A 491 -1.28 -31.57 7.38
C ASP A 491 -1.79 -31.72 8.81
N PHE A 492 -0.92 -32.13 9.76
CA PHE A 492 -1.26 -32.32 11.17
C PHE A 492 -2.50 -33.19 11.42
N THR A 493 -2.72 -34.20 10.55
CA THR A 493 -3.74 -35.23 10.78
C THR A 493 -3.44 -36.10 12.01
N SER A 494 -2.18 -36.08 12.48
CA SER A 494 -1.73 -36.71 13.72
C SER A 494 -0.57 -35.93 14.33
N ILE A 495 -0.54 -35.86 15.67
CA ILE A 495 0.59 -35.28 16.42
C ILE A 495 1.66 -36.35 16.76
N GLN A 496 1.47 -37.59 16.31
CA GLN A 496 2.42 -38.68 16.54
C GLN A 496 3.81 -38.31 16.01
N GLY A 497 4.84 -38.53 16.84
CA GLY A 497 6.22 -38.18 16.56
C GLY A 497 6.67 -36.82 17.10
N TRP A 498 5.74 -35.95 17.53
CA TRP A 498 6.10 -34.74 18.26
C TRP A 498 6.40 -35.06 19.73
N ASN A 499 7.68 -34.93 20.09
CA ASN A 499 8.15 -34.98 21.46
C ASN A 499 8.20 -33.57 22.05
N LYS A 500 7.92 -33.46 23.34
CA LYS A 500 7.95 -32.20 24.08
C LYS A 500 9.02 -32.21 25.16
N TYR A 501 9.69 -31.08 25.34
CA TYR A 501 10.67 -30.87 26.40
C TYR A 501 10.58 -29.43 26.91
N VAL A 502 10.56 -29.25 28.22
CA VAL A 502 10.60 -27.94 28.85
C VAL A 502 12.01 -27.73 29.41
N ASN A 503 12.72 -26.74 28.87
CA ASN A 503 14.01 -26.33 29.39
C ASN A 503 13.82 -25.24 30.45
N THR A 504 14.14 -25.55 31.70
CA THR A 504 14.23 -24.58 32.81
C THR A 504 15.64 -24.43 33.34
N SER A 505 16.65 -24.91 32.59
CA SER A 505 18.05 -24.75 33.02
C SER A 505 18.37 -23.27 33.21
N ASN A 506 18.89 -22.93 34.39
CA ASN A 506 19.25 -21.56 34.78
C ASN A 506 18.07 -20.58 34.95
N SER A 507 16.81 -21.03 35.01
CA SER A 507 15.68 -20.15 35.37
C SER A 507 15.35 -20.17 36.87
N GLY A 508 15.81 -21.18 37.60
CA GLY A 508 15.42 -21.42 39.00
C GLY A 508 14.02 -22.00 39.17
N ILE A 509 13.28 -22.21 38.08
CA ILE A 509 11.93 -22.76 38.10
C ILE A 509 11.99 -24.28 38.32
N PRO A 510 11.29 -24.83 39.35
CA PRO A 510 11.26 -26.26 39.59
C PRO A 510 10.69 -27.05 38.40
N THR A 511 11.21 -28.25 38.18
CA THR A 511 10.73 -29.16 37.13
C THR A 511 9.26 -29.51 37.37
N GLY A 512 8.44 -29.47 36.31
CA GLY A 512 7.02 -29.83 36.36
C GLY A 512 6.05 -28.69 36.68
N VAL A 513 6.55 -27.48 36.98
CA VAL A 513 5.71 -26.29 37.19
C VAL A 513 5.12 -25.77 35.88
N ILE A 514 5.84 -25.94 34.76
CA ILE A 514 5.40 -25.55 33.43
C ILE A 514 4.88 -26.81 32.72
N SER A 515 3.63 -26.77 32.26
CA SER A 515 3.06 -27.81 31.42
C SER A 515 3.13 -27.42 29.95
N ALA A 516 3.30 -28.43 29.09
CA ALA A 516 3.26 -28.27 27.64
C ALA A 516 2.58 -29.48 27.05
N GLU A 517 1.80 -29.32 25.99
CA GLU A 517 1.08 -30.38 25.30
C GLU A 517 1.01 -30.12 23.80
N ALA A 518 0.98 -31.18 23.01
CA ALA A 518 0.73 -31.10 21.58
C ALA A 518 -0.43 -32.05 21.25
N TYR A 519 -1.43 -31.58 20.51
CA TYR A 519 -2.62 -32.34 20.15
C TYR A 519 -3.16 -31.89 18.80
N VAL A 520 -4.13 -32.62 18.24
CA VAL A 520 -4.81 -32.23 16.99
C VAL A 520 -6.22 -31.76 17.33
N ASN A 521 -6.64 -30.62 16.79
CA ASN A 521 -8.00 -30.11 16.87
C ASN A 521 -8.46 -29.62 15.49
N GLU A 522 -9.58 -30.12 14.96
CA GLU A 522 -10.11 -29.76 13.63
C GLU A 522 -9.07 -29.87 12.49
N SER A 523 -8.26 -30.93 12.50
CA SER A 523 -7.13 -31.13 11.56
C SER A 523 -6.03 -30.07 11.64
N LYS A 524 -5.91 -29.38 12.78
CA LYS A 524 -4.84 -28.41 13.04
C LYS A 524 -4.00 -28.90 14.21
N GLY A 525 -2.68 -28.84 14.06
CA GLY A 525 -1.75 -29.15 15.13
C GLY A 525 -1.77 -28.04 16.18
N GLN A 526 -2.19 -28.35 17.40
CA GLN A 526 -2.19 -27.44 18.53
C GLN A 526 -0.97 -27.71 19.40
N PHE A 527 -0.26 -26.65 19.76
CA PHE A 527 0.90 -26.64 20.64
C PHE A 527 0.59 -25.71 21.81
N TYR A 528 0.26 -26.32 22.94
CA TYR A 528 -0.14 -25.64 24.16
C TYR A 528 1.00 -25.62 25.16
N ALA A 529 1.13 -24.52 25.87
CA ALA A 529 2.05 -24.33 26.97
C ALA A 529 1.37 -23.49 28.05
N ASP A 530 1.61 -23.83 29.32
CA ASP A 530 1.06 -23.12 30.46
C ASP A 530 2.15 -22.84 31.48
N THR A 531 2.30 -21.56 31.80
CA THR A 531 3.24 -21.03 32.78
C THR A 531 2.55 -20.35 33.95
N THR A 532 1.21 -20.39 34.04
CA THR A 532 0.42 -19.73 35.09
C THR A 532 0.78 -20.17 36.51
N SER A 533 1.34 -21.37 36.66
CA SER A 533 1.83 -21.91 37.93
C SER A 533 3.23 -21.41 38.34
N VAL A 534 3.93 -20.66 37.48
CA VAL A 534 5.24 -20.06 37.78
C VAL A 534 5.05 -18.84 38.69
N SER A 535 5.78 -18.78 39.80
CA SER A 535 5.78 -17.58 40.68
C SER A 535 6.37 -16.37 39.94
N GLU A 536 5.80 -15.19 40.16
CA GLU A 536 6.29 -13.91 39.61
C GLU A 536 7.76 -13.61 39.98
N GLU A 537 8.28 -14.25 41.02
CA GLU A 537 9.68 -14.15 41.45
C GLU A 537 10.68 -14.80 40.48
N PHE A 538 10.23 -15.70 39.60
CA PHE A 538 11.10 -16.41 38.65
C PHE A 538 11.01 -15.81 37.24
N PRO A 539 12.11 -15.27 36.69
CA PRO A 539 12.11 -14.74 35.34
C PRO A 539 11.99 -15.85 34.29
N LEU A 540 11.12 -15.65 33.30
CA LEU A 540 10.90 -16.58 32.19
C LEU A 540 11.99 -16.52 31.10
N GLY A 541 12.94 -15.57 31.17
CA GLY A 541 13.90 -15.30 30.10
C GLY A 541 14.81 -16.47 29.69
N ASN A 542 15.00 -17.44 30.59
CA ASN A 542 15.78 -18.67 30.35
C ASN A 542 14.90 -19.91 30.11
N VAL A 543 13.59 -19.74 30.01
CA VAL A 543 12.65 -20.83 29.73
C VAL A 543 12.51 -21.01 28.22
N SER A 544 12.58 -22.25 27.76
CA SER A 544 12.15 -22.61 26.41
C SER A 544 11.30 -23.88 26.43
N ILE A 545 10.22 -23.86 25.68
CA ILE A 545 9.30 -24.99 25.54
C ILE A 545 9.46 -25.51 24.13
N VAL A 546 10.05 -26.70 24.01
CA VAL A 546 10.52 -27.27 22.76
C VAL A 546 9.60 -28.39 22.34
N PHE A 547 9.04 -28.28 21.14
CA PHE A 547 8.35 -29.35 20.43
C PHE A 547 9.24 -29.78 19.27
N ARG A 548 9.51 -31.08 19.20
CA ARG A 548 10.44 -31.67 18.24
C ARG A 548 9.79 -32.85 17.54
N LYS A 549 9.89 -32.89 16.22
CA LYS A 549 9.55 -34.07 15.44
C LYS A 549 10.70 -34.37 14.49
N ASP A 550 11.09 -35.65 14.45
CA ASP A 550 12.07 -36.11 13.48
C ASP A 550 11.33 -36.36 12.16
N TYR A 551 11.90 -35.88 11.07
CA TYR A 551 11.41 -35.98 9.71
C TYR A 551 12.51 -36.59 8.83
N ASP A 552 12.18 -36.94 7.60
CA ASP A 552 13.16 -37.32 6.58
C ASP A 552 12.60 -36.86 5.24
N PHE A 553 12.86 -35.59 4.92
CA PHE A 553 12.49 -35.05 3.61
C PHE A 553 13.66 -34.29 3.00
N ARG A 554 13.83 -34.52 1.70
CA ARG A 554 14.85 -33.87 0.90
C ARG A 554 14.37 -32.48 0.49
N VAL A 555 15.27 -31.51 0.61
CA VAL A 555 15.12 -30.16 0.09
C VAL A 555 16.24 -29.87 -0.89
N GLU A 556 15.91 -29.17 -1.95
CA GLU A 556 16.85 -28.68 -2.94
C GLU A 556 17.05 -27.18 -2.71
N GLN A 557 18.06 -26.58 -3.36
CA GLN A 557 18.28 -25.14 -3.27
C GLN A 557 17.05 -24.34 -3.74
N GLU A 558 16.27 -24.89 -4.66
CA GLU A 558 15.02 -24.31 -5.14
C GLU A 558 13.81 -24.67 -4.29
N THR A 559 13.96 -25.42 -3.19
CA THR A 559 12.82 -25.75 -2.34
C THR A 559 12.45 -24.57 -1.44
N GLU A 560 11.15 -24.41 -1.23
CA GLU A 560 10.57 -23.49 -0.25
C GLU A 560 9.80 -24.27 0.80
N PHE A 561 9.96 -23.86 2.04
CA PHE A 561 9.14 -24.30 3.14
C PHE A 561 7.99 -23.32 3.33
N VAL A 562 6.77 -23.84 3.48
CA VAL A 562 5.56 -23.06 3.72
C VAL A 562 4.90 -23.56 4.99
N ILE A 563 4.57 -22.64 5.89
CA ILE A 563 3.86 -22.93 7.13
C ILE A 563 2.79 -21.88 7.37
N ARG A 564 1.58 -22.32 7.73
CA ARG A 564 0.54 -21.43 8.28
C ARG A 564 0.39 -21.71 9.77
N ALA A 565 0.80 -20.74 10.57
CA ALA A 565 0.67 -20.77 12.03
C ALA A 565 -0.30 -19.68 12.51
N LYS A 566 -0.98 -19.92 13.62
CA LYS A 566 -1.90 -19.01 14.29
C LYS A 566 -1.64 -19.08 15.79
N CYS A 567 -1.77 -17.98 16.51
CA CYS A 567 -1.78 -17.97 17.96
C CYS A 567 -3.23 -17.90 18.47
N ASN A 568 -3.55 -18.53 19.58
CA ASN A 568 -4.89 -18.61 20.16
C ASN A 568 -4.81 -18.45 21.69
N TRP A 569 -4.18 -17.39 22.20
CA TRP A 569 -4.12 -17.13 23.65
C TRP A 569 -5.17 -16.10 24.11
N ASP A 570 -5.50 -16.12 25.41
CA ASP A 570 -6.41 -15.19 26.11
C ASP A 570 -5.67 -14.53 27.29
N PRO A 571 -5.59 -13.19 27.39
CA PRO A 571 -6.10 -12.19 26.46
C PRO A 571 -5.39 -12.26 25.10
N ALA A 572 -6.15 -12.02 24.05
CA ALA A 572 -5.80 -12.13 22.63
C ALA A 572 -4.53 -11.40 22.14
N PHE A 573 -3.85 -10.63 23.00
CA PHE A 573 -2.94 -9.55 22.60
C PHE A 573 -1.79 -9.34 23.58
N GLY A 574 -0.57 -9.21 23.03
CA GLY A 574 0.66 -8.90 23.77
C GLY A 574 1.81 -9.81 23.37
N ARG A 575 3.06 -9.42 23.66
CA ARG A 575 4.22 -10.32 23.54
C ARG A 575 4.19 -11.31 24.70
N LEU A 576 3.33 -12.33 24.61
CA LEU A 576 3.22 -13.39 25.61
C LEU A 576 4.36 -14.40 25.46
N ALA A 577 4.67 -14.77 24.23
CA ALA A 577 5.81 -15.61 23.91
C ALA A 577 6.40 -15.23 22.54
N ASP A 578 7.70 -15.49 22.36
CA ASP A 578 8.28 -15.57 21.02
C ASP A 578 8.20 -17.01 20.52
N ILE A 579 8.22 -17.19 19.19
CA ILE A 579 8.44 -18.51 18.61
C ILE A 579 9.64 -18.53 17.69
N SER A 580 10.25 -19.71 17.57
CA SER A 580 11.12 -20.04 16.45
C SER A 580 10.77 -21.42 15.91
N LEU A 581 10.93 -21.61 14.60
CA LEU A 581 10.90 -22.93 13.96
C LEU A 581 12.26 -23.18 13.34
N ASN A 582 13.04 -24.05 13.97
CA ASN A 582 14.39 -24.40 13.52
C ASN A 582 14.40 -25.78 12.86
N PHE A 583 15.42 -26.04 12.06
CA PHE A 583 15.65 -27.36 11.47
C PHE A 583 17.07 -27.83 11.76
N ILE A 584 17.25 -29.15 11.77
CA ILE A 584 18.55 -29.84 11.73
C ILE A 584 18.46 -30.86 10.59
N GLY A 585 19.54 -30.96 9.83
CA GLY A 585 19.64 -31.82 8.67
C GLY A 585 21.08 -32.15 8.32
N HIS A 586 21.25 -32.75 7.15
CA HIS A 586 22.58 -32.96 6.57
C HIS A 586 22.60 -32.56 5.10
N ASP A 587 23.74 -32.05 4.62
CA ASP A 587 23.97 -31.79 3.20
C ASP A 587 24.27 -33.09 2.41
N SER A 588 24.51 -32.95 1.10
CA SER A 588 24.88 -34.08 0.23
C SER A 588 26.20 -34.77 0.59
N GLU A 589 27.05 -34.11 1.39
CA GLU A 589 28.33 -34.62 1.89
C GLU A 589 28.20 -35.19 3.32
N ASN A 590 26.98 -35.25 3.86
CA ASN A 590 26.65 -35.69 5.22
C ASN A 590 27.24 -34.76 6.31
N ASN A 591 27.54 -33.51 5.99
CA ASN A 591 27.84 -32.49 7.00
C ASN A 591 26.53 -32.03 7.65
N GLU A 592 26.53 -31.85 8.97
CA GLU A 592 25.36 -31.34 9.69
C GLU A 592 25.07 -29.89 9.25
N ILE A 593 23.82 -29.63 8.90
CA ILE A 593 23.30 -28.30 8.66
C ILE A 593 22.23 -27.97 9.69
N ASN A 594 22.16 -26.72 10.10
CA ASN A 594 21.09 -26.22 10.95
C ASN A 594 20.71 -24.81 10.51
N GLY A 595 19.49 -24.42 10.83
CA GLY A 595 18.99 -23.11 10.47
C GLY A 595 17.62 -22.83 11.06
N SER A 596 17.11 -21.64 10.75
CA SER A 596 15.81 -21.18 11.24
C SER A 596 14.89 -20.88 10.07
N ILE A 597 13.79 -21.62 9.99
CA ILE A 597 12.70 -21.35 9.05
C ILE A 597 11.97 -20.10 9.52
N ILE A 598 11.53 -20.09 10.79
CA ILE A 598 10.98 -18.91 11.47
C ILE A 598 12.01 -18.49 12.52
N PRO A 599 12.77 -17.38 12.29
CA PRO A 599 13.68 -16.85 13.30
C PRO A 599 12.90 -16.50 14.56
N ARG A 600 13.58 -16.43 15.72
CA ARG A 600 12.93 -16.06 16.99
C ARG A 600 12.19 -14.73 16.82
N THR A 601 10.88 -14.81 16.73
CA THR A 601 10.01 -13.68 16.37
C THR A 601 8.87 -13.63 17.38
N SER A 602 8.58 -12.43 17.85
CA SER A 602 7.38 -12.18 18.65
C SER A 602 6.16 -12.29 17.75
N ILE A 603 5.27 -13.23 18.03
CA ILE A 603 3.93 -13.22 17.46
C ILE A 603 3.04 -12.49 18.44
N PHE A 604 2.31 -11.48 17.97
CA PHE A 604 1.65 -10.54 18.86
C PHE A 604 0.15 -10.81 19.04
N THR A 605 -0.52 -11.49 18.09
CA THR A 605 -2.00 -11.52 18.06
C THR A 605 -2.59 -12.84 17.59
N ASN A 606 -3.79 -13.14 18.09
CA ASN A 606 -4.62 -14.26 17.63
C ASN A 606 -5.47 -13.95 16.39
N LEU A 607 -5.42 -12.70 15.91
CA LEU A 607 -6.21 -12.19 14.78
C LEU A 607 -5.53 -12.43 13.42
N THR A 608 -4.27 -12.87 13.40
CA THR A 608 -3.53 -13.13 12.17
C THR A 608 -3.13 -14.59 12.03
N ASN A 609 -3.52 -15.21 10.92
CA ASN A 609 -2.82 -16.39 10.42
C ASN A 609 -1.50 -15.89 9.85
N LEU A 610 -0.39 -16.30 10.45
CA LEU A 610 0.94 -16.08 9.91
C LEU A 610 1.23 -17.17 8.90
N LEU A 611 1.18 -16.83 7.63
CA LEU A 611 1.83 -17.64 6.60
C LEU A 611 3.30 -17.24 6.56
N TRP A 612 4.21 -18.16 6.86
CA TRP A 612 5.64 -17.98 6.68
C TRP A 612 6.14 -18.79 5.49
N ARG A 613 7.03 -18.19 4.70
CA ARG A 613 7.75 -18.87 3.61
C ARG A 613 9.24 -18.72 3.83
N PHE A 614 9.95 -19.82 3.71
CA PHE A 614 11.40 -19.85 3.83
C PHE A 614 11.98 -20.51 2.58
N SER A 615 12.80 -19.77 1.83
CA SER A 615 13.52 -20.31 0.68
C SER A 615 14.83 -20.93 1.14
N PHE A 616 15.04 -22.22 0.86
CA PHE A 616 16.31 -22.88 1.16
C PHE A 616 17.47 -22.31 0.32
N SER A 617 17.17 -21.58 -0.76
CA SER A 617 18.17 -20.82 -1.53
C SER A 617 18.93 -19.77 -0.71
N SER A 618 18.40 -19.36 0.44
CA SER A 618 19.04 -18.40 1.35
C SER A 618 20.11 -19.05 2.25
N LEU A 619 20.16 -20.39 2.31
CA LEU A 619 21.19 -21.11 3.05
C LEU A 619 22.42 -21.24 2.17
N ILE A 620 23.49 -20.55 2.57
CA ILE A 620 24.75 -20.48 1.83
C ILE A 620 25.38 -21.88 1.66
N ASP A 621 25.07 -22.83 2.55
CA ASP A 621 25.75 -24.13 2.63
C ASP A 621 25.02 -25.30 1.92
N CYS A 622 23.79 -25.12 1.41
CA CYS A 622 23.09 -26.19 0.70
C CYS A 622 23.36 -26.09 -0.83
N ASN A 623 24.53 -26.59 -1.26
CA ASN A 623 25.04 -26.44 -2.64
C ASN A 623 24.26 -27.20 -3.73
N THR A 624 23.54 -28.28 -3.40
CA THR A 624 22.74 -29.06 -4.37
C THR A 624 21.44 -29.58 -3.79
N SER A 625 21.52 -30.32 -2.68
CA SER A 625 20.37 -30.78 -1.90
C SER A 625 20.79 -31.13 -0.49
N CYS A 626 19.88 -30.99 0.46
CA CYS A 626 20.05 -31.37 1.85
C CYS A 626 18.83 -32.18 2.33
N THR A 627 18.99 -33.00 3.35
CA THR A 627 17.91 -33.72 4.01
C THR A 627 17.60 -33.05 5.34
N ILE A 628 16.33 -32.78 5.61
CA ILE A 628 15.87 -32.25 6.88
C ILE A 628 15.45 -33.42 7.77
N ASP A 629 16.26 -33.70 8.78
CA ASP A 629 16.03 -34.81 9.70
C ASP A 629 15.11 -34.45 10.86
N ARG A 630 14.94 -33.15 11.11
CA ARG A 630 14.28 -32.67 12.32
C ARG A 630 13.76 -31.26 12.18
N LEU A 631 12.54 -31.05 12.68
CA LEU A 631 12.00 -29.72 12.96
C LEU A 631 11.85 -29.51 14.47
N ILE A 632 12.15 -28.29 14.90
CA ILE A 632 12.17 -27.87 16.30
C ILE A 632 11.38 -26.57 16.42
N LEU A 633 10.11 -26.68 16.83
CA LEU A 633 9.29 -25.55 17.23
C LEU A 633 9.62 -25.21 18.68
N THR A 634 10.05 -23.97 18.93
CA THR A 634 10.35 -23.50 20.29
C THR A 634 9.48 -22.30 20.63
N ILE A 635 8.80 -22.38 21.77
CA ILE A 635 8.09 -21.26 22.40
C ILE A 635 9.01 -20.70 23.48
N TYR A 636 9.20 -19.38 23.50
CA TYR A 636 9.95 -18.65 24.51
C TYR A 636 8.99 -17.77 25.30
N PRO A 637 8.48 -18.24 26.44
CA PRO A 637 7.63 -17.45 27.34
C PRO A 637 8.27 -16.11 27.70
N VAL A 638 7.50 -15.03 27.57
CA VAL A 638 7.91 -13.66 27.94
C VAL A 638 7.11 -13.17 29.15
N ARG A 639 5.85 -13.59 29.31
CA ARG A 639 5.00 -13.25 30.45
C ARG A 639 4.22 -14.46 30.91
N ILE A 640 4.07 -14.66 32.21
CA ILE A 640 3.25 -15.73 32.80
C ILE A 640 1.87 -15.76 32.15
N GLY A 641 1.45 -16.94 31.68
CA GLY A 641 0.18 -17.15 30.99
C GLY A 641 0.09 -18.49 30.28
N GLU A 642 -1.02 -18.66 29.55
CA GLU A 642 -1.26 -19.77 28.65
C GLU A 642 -0.93 -19.37 27.21
N TYR A 643 -0.30 -20.26 26.46
CA TYR A 643 0.07 -20.06 25.07
C TYR A 643 -0.44 -21.22 24.24
N LEU A 644 -1.21 -20.91 23.21
CA LEU A 644 -1.72 -21.91 22.28
C LEU A 644 -1.35 -21.49 20.87
N PHE A 645 -0.55 -22.32 20.19
CA PHE A 645 -0.21 -22.15 18.78
C PHE A 645 -0.89 -23.23 17.96
N SER A 646 -1.53 -22.83 16.88
CA SER A 646 -2.16 -23.71 15.91
C SER A 646 -1.34 -23.67 14.63
N ILE A 647 -0.85 -24.81 14.16
CA ILE A 647 -0.29 -24.95 12.82
C ILE A 647 -1.33 -25.65 11.96
N ASP A 648 -1.79 -24.96 10.92
CA ASP A 648 -2.79 -25.48 9.99
C ASP A 648 -2.17 -26.51 9.05
N TYR A 649 -1.00 -26.22 8.51
CA TYR A 649 -0.24 -27.10 7.63
C TYR A 649 1.22 -26.66 7.57
N ILE A 650 2.08 -27.62 7.23
CA ILE A 650 3.45 -27.40 6.78
C ILE A 650 3.65 -28.17 5.47
N TYR A 651 4.29 -27.57 4.48
CA TYR A 651 4.74 -28.31 3.30
C TYR A 651 5.99 -27.70 2.68
N THR A 652 6.64 -28.45 1.80
CA THR A 652 7.66 -27.94 0.89
C THR A 652 7.16 -27.96 -0.55
N THR A 653 7.59 -26.98 -1.34
CA THR A 653 7.28 -26.85 -2.77
C THR A 653 8.52 -26.37 -3.54
N HIS A 654 8.58 -26.58 -4.85
CA HIS A 654 9.60 -25.96 -5.67
C HIS A 654 9.32 -24.46 -5.87
N ALA A 655 10.38 -23.64 -5.79
CA ALA A 655 10.41 -22.21 -6.05
C ALA A 655 10.40 -21.93 -7.56
N GLY A 656 9.26 -22.16 -8.21
CA GLY A 656 9.09 -21.87 -9.63
C GLY A 656 8.41 -20.53 -9.90
N PRO A 657 8.71 -19.84 -11.01
CA PRO A 657 7.80 -18.81 -11.51
C PRO A 657 6.43 -19.47 -11.74
N LEU A 658 5.40 -18.84 -11.19
CA LEU A 658 4.03 -19.33 -11.31
C LEU A 658 3.69 -19.59 -12.79
N ASN A 659 3.29 -20.83 -13.11
CA ASN A 659 3.19 -21.38 -14.47
C ASN A 659 2.43 -20.43 -15.44
N PRO A 660 2.98 -20.11 -16.63
CA PRO A 660 2.43 -19.13 -17.58
C PRO A 660 1.18 -19.61 -18.35
N ARG A 661 0.19 -20.20 -17.68
CA ARG A 661 -1.07 -20.61 -18.34
C ARG A 661 -1.88 -19.42 -18.90
N TYR A 662 -1.60 -18.19 -18.44
CA TYR A 662 -2.43 -17.01 -18.71
C TYR A 662 -1.75 -15.88 -19.51
N ILE A 663 -0.60 -16.12 -20.17
CA ILE A 663 0.06 -15.11 -21.04
C ILE A 663 -0.91 -14.50 -22.07
N PHE A 664 -1.81 -15.32 -22.63
CA PHE A 664 -2.84 -14.86 -23.56
C PHE A 664 -3.84 -13.89 -22.90
N ILE A 665 -4.25 -14.16 -21.67
CA ILE A 665 -5.14 -13.26 -20.91
C ILE A 665 -4.45 -11.92 -20.67
N GLY A 666 -3.18 -11.94 -20.27
CA GLY A 666 -2.38 -10.72 -20.10
C GLY A 666 -2.38 -9.84 -21.35
N THR A 667 -2.06 -10.42 -22.51
CA THR A 667 -2.01 -9.70 -23.79
C THR A 667 -3.38 -9.13 -24.18
N THR A 668 -4.46 -9.88 -23.96
CA THR A 668 -5.83 -9.43 -24.22
C THR A 668 -6.21 -8.23 -23.33
N LEU A 669 -5.85 -8.26 -22.05
CA LEU A 669 -6.20 -7.19 -21.10
C LEU A 669 -5.40 -5.91 -21.33
N ILE A 670 -4.14 -6.01 -21.75
CA ILE A 670 -3.36 -4.88 -22.27
C ILE A 670 -4.09 -4.25 -23.45
N THR A 671 -4.46 -5.08 -24.43
CA THR A 671 -5.07 -4.62 -25.69
C THR A 671 -6.38 -3.89 -25.42
N ILE A 672 -7.24 -4.42 -24.54
CA ILE A 672 -8.51 -3.79 -24.16
C ILE A 672 -8.27 -2.42 -23.50
N SER A 673 -7.28 -2.31 -22.61
CA SER A 673 -6.95 -1.06 -21.91
C SER A 673 -6.43 0.00 -22.88
N PHE A 674 -5.56 -0.38 -23.82
CA PHE A 674 -5.07 0.54 -24.86
C PHE A 674 -6.16 0.97 -25.83
N ILE A 675 -7.06 0.08 -26.23
CA ILE A 675 -8.21 0.42 -27.07
C ILE A 675 -9.10 1.44 -26.35
N ALA A 676 -9.42 1.20 -25.06
CA ALA A 676 -10.20 2.14 -24.26
C ALA A 676 -9.52 3.52 -24.17
N TYR A 677 -8.20 3.55 -24.02
CA TYR A 677 -7.42 4.79 -24.04
C TYR A 677 -7.45 5.51 -25.39
N VAL A 678 -7.40 4.79 -26.51
CA VAL A 678 -7.52 5.40 -27.85
C VAL A 678 -8.87 6.11 -27.98
N PHE A 679 -9.97 5.49 -27.56
CA PHE A 679 -11.28 6.14 -27.55
C PHE A 679 -11.32 7.38 -26.66
N LEU A 680 -10.76 7.30 -25.45
CA LEU A 680 -10.65 8.42 -24.53
C LEU A 680 -9.87 9.60 -25.13
N ASN A 681 -8.76 9.31 -25.80
CA ASN A 681 -7.95 10.32 -26.48
C ASN A 681 -8.66 10.98 -27.65
N ILE A 682 -9.43 10.21 -28.43
CA ILE A 682 -10.24 10.74 -29.52
C ILE A 682 -11.26 11.75 -28.98
N GLU A 683 -11.98 11.41 -27.90
CA GLU A 683 -12.93 12.35 -27.28
C GLU A 683 -12.22 13.57 -26.68
N LEU A 684 -11.08 13.40 -26.01
CA LEU A 684 -10.31 14.53 -25.50
C LEU A 684 -9.85 15.48 -26.62
N ALA A 685 -9.37 14.95 -27.74
CA ALA A 685 -8.99 15.75 -28.90
C ALA A 685 -10.17 16.55 -29.46
N ARG A 686 -11.39 15.98 -29.43
CA ARG A 686 -12.63 16.67 -29.84
C ARG A 686 -13.00 17.79 -28.88
N VAL A 687 -12.94 17.56 -27.56
CA VAL A 687 -13.19 18.60 -26.53
C VAL A 687 -12.26 19.80 -26.71
N VAL A 688 -10.97 19.57 -26.95
CA VAL A 688 -9.97 20.63 -27.10
C VAL A 688 -10.18 21.47 -28.37
N ARG A 689 -10.68 20.88 -29.46
CA ARG A 689 -10.93 21.61 -30.73
C ARG A 689 -12.07 22.62 -30.61
N ILE A 690 -13.17 22.27 -29.92
CA ILE A 690 -14.35 23.16 -29.78
C ILE A 690 -13.98 24.46 -29.07
N LYS A 691 -13.15 24.41 -28.02
CA LYS A 691 -12.74 25.63 -27.29
C LYS A 691 -11.81 26.56 -28.09
N LYS A 692 -11.35 26.15 -29.28
CA LYS A 692 -10.48 26.96 -30.16
C LYS A 692 -11.21 27.59 -31.35
N SER A 693 -12.46 27.20 -31.64
CA SER A 693 -13.26 27.89 -32.66
C SER A 693 -13.88 29.14 -32.02
N PRO A 694 -13.63 30.35 -32.57
CA PRO A 694 -14.24 31.58 -32.09
C PRO A 694 -15.76 31.58 -32.23
#